data_AF-A0A4P8ID12-F1
#
_entry.id   AF-A0A4P8ID12-F1
#
_cell.length_a   1.000
_cell.length_b   1.000
_cell.length_c   1.000
_cell.angle_alpha   90.00
_cell.angle_beta   90.00
_cell.angle_gamma   90.00
#
_symmetry.space_group_name_H-M   'P 1'
#
loop_
_entity.id
_entity.type
_entity.pdbx_description
1 polymer ?
#
loop_
_entity_poly.entity_id
_entity_poly.type
_entity_poly.pdbx_seq_one_letter_code
_entity_poly.pdbx_strand_id
1 'polypeptide(L)'
;MAIKKTPCPYQGPGKQNPETIGGYDMIRQTNDDLDPDYWITSGLSAVYDAGYEEGRGGILHFHDRLSISKGALGDCTSKVTLDVAAEPFVYSYYPPHSLDVIFVLDVTASMMSGGSRKMALAKRALIQTIQLLWRQNQETRITIVPFARDAYIPLAGGGFSYDYLGTLFTWRRSTVGGNMIGQILGYRNGSYVSASEIPAYMSQSAPIAASAERSLYNYYNYYKIQYSDIYHADGSARTDTILENYLQQVYSTDPAAYTGNFITSVASGTPLTPSQLPYSMNDTGYEANTILDNMIWAIPYGEDTNTEAGLNEAYRLLKTPGFTQSDDILRRAVILITDGQANRSVNPEYADVYAGPSNTDSDFLPEMPGGLWKYYLYLKQTLPRLIQELASRSATSEELILALKRAYESAAKIKDPSDGNASLFVLGIEIDAQTPGPYTREDVLNIMRTIASTGSYLREAAESGSERPIIEELERLVRDLLVLAGSLRLSLKDTINTALFEYVPGSLKISGEQDGILLKTADDPDITDPSAPGYTVYKKPPLLPIVDDGNIQDGVITVDLGNVPFFPLSPDSKTRLQLSYEITAKGAASGSHLHTNNDRETFVTFLEPSHLTADTAVLTYDNPARTLHFPTPVVSCHPDVTVEKFVGTEADQIIYKSLDAAACKKVYYRIAVRNHSDLPAVFPLLYDVFGAKSADQAEHSTERRILAEDFTVPPHDSMEFTFEYKTKCGDGTISNYAVLVTSLCNLYDDTSIEVHDDTGSYTVQYLDRCTGNRICPDRQVTDVNACDKIKARKLAVCIPCWRYVSACPCEIDLCRGENIIKLYYVPL
;
A
#
# COMPACT_ATOMS: atom_id res chain seq x y z
N MET A 1 5.88 -20.39 23.42
CA MET A 1 5.59 -20.56 24.86
C MET A 1 4.18 -21.16 25.00
N ALA A 2 3.99 -22.20 25.81
CA ALA A 2 2.66 -22.74 26.08
C ALA A 2 1.92 -21.80 27.04
N ILE A 3 1.01 -21.01 26.50
CA ILE A 3 0.18 -20.07 27.27
C ILE A 3 -0.74 -20.88 28.19
N LYS A 4 -0.64 -20.63 29.49
CA LYS A 4 -1.48 -21.28 30.51
C LYS A 4 -2.90 -20.71 30.39
N LYS A 5 -3.77 -21.53 29.83
CA LYS A 5 -5.17 -21.29 29.51
C LYS A 5 -6.02 -21.25 30.78
N THR A 6 -6.53 -20.08 31.18
CA THR A 6 -7.45 -19.92 32.33
C THR A 6 -8.87 -19.65 31.81
N PRO A 7 -9.92 -20.38 32.26
CA PRO A 7 -11.30 -20.11 31.84
C PRO A 7 -11.75 -18.71 32.28
N CYS A 8 -12.34 -17.94 31.36
CA CYS A 8 -12.83 -16.58 31.67
C CYS A 8 -14.07 -16.62 32.59
N PRO A 9 -14.04 -15.96 33.77
CA PRO A 9 -15.16 -15.93 34.72
C PRO A 9 -16.24 -14.88 34.38
N TYR A 10 -16.08 -14.09 33.31
CA TYR A 10 -16.89 -12.89 33.02
C TYR A 10 -17.93 -13.05 31.89
N GLN A 11 -18.39 -14.28 31.59
CA GLN A 11 -19.37 -14.56 30.53
C GLN A 11 -20.82 -14.22 30.94
N GLY A 12 -21.54 -13.43 30.11
CA GLY A 12 -22.95 -13.04 30.28
C GLY A 12 -24.00 -14.06 29.79
N PRO A 13 -25.31 -13.78 29.96
CA PRO A 13 -26.42 -14.61 29.45
C PRO A 13 -26.44 -14.58 27.91
N GLY A 14 -26.51 -15.74 27.23
CA GLY A 14 -26.42 -15.81 25.76
C GLY A 14 -25.40 -16.79 25.17
N LYS A 15 -24.84 -17.72 25.96
CA LYS A 15 -23.66 -18.53 25.63
C LYS A 15 -23.71 -19.28 24.28
N GLN A 16 -23.16 -18.69 23.23
CA GLN A 16 -22.36 -19.43 22.27
C GLN A 16 -20.93 -19.39 22.81
N ASN A 17 -20.57 -20.42 23.57
CA ASN A 17 -19.19 -20.89 23.79
C ASN A 17 -19.31 -22.04 24.80
N PRO A 18 -19.54 -23.28 24.34
CA PRO A 18 -19.42 -24.45 25.21
C PRO A 18 -18.06 -24.40 25.93
N GLU A 19 -17.98 -25.06 27.08
CA GLU A 19 -16.81 -25.15 27.98
C GLU A 19 -15.49 -25.52 27.27
N THR A 20 -15.55 -25.99 26.02
CA THR A 20 -14.44 -26.36 25.14
C THR A 20 -14.07 -25.33 24.06
N ILE A 21 -14.91 -24.31 23.82
CA ILE A 21 -14.74 -23.19 22.86
C ILE A 21 -14.84 -21.84 23.63
N GLY A 22 -14.54 -21.84 24.93
CA GLY A 22 -14.54 -20.62 25.75
C GLY A 22 -13.18 -19.92 25.77
N GLY A 23 -13.17 -18.67 25.31
CA GLY A 23 -12.49 -17.51 25.92
C GLY A 23 -11.14 -17.76 26.60
N TYR A 24 -10.05 -17.82 25.85
CA TYR A 24 -8.70 -17.60 26.35
C TYR A 24 -8.25 -16.19 25.97
N ASP A 25 -8.32 -15.28 26.92
CA ASP A 25 -8.02 -13.86 26.80
C ASP A 25 -6.61 -13.60 26.24
N MET A 26 -6.49 -13.47 24.92
CA MET A 26 -5.52 -12.55 24.35
C MET A 26 -6.24 -11.20 24.17
N ILE A 27 -6.60 -10.59 25.29
CA ILE A 27 -7.19 -9.24 25.27
C ILE A 27 -6.09 -8.26 24.89
N ARG A 28 -6.41 -7.32 23.99
CA ARG A 28 -5.52 -6.21 23.65
C ARG A 28 -5.25 -5.37 24.91
N GLN A 29 -3.99 -5.28 25.32
CA GLN A 29 -3.62 -4.67 26.60
C GLN A 29 -3.70 -3.14 26.58
N THR A 30 -3.53 -2.53 25.40
CA THR A 30 -3.36 -1.10 25.24
C THR A 30 -3.93 -0.63 23.90
N ASN A 31 -4.45 0.60 23.88
CA ASN A 31 -4.89 1.25 22.64
C ASN A 31 -3.80 2.10 21.96
N ASP A 32 -2.63 2.24 22.59
CA ASP A 32 -1.48 3.02 22.09
C ASP A 32 -0.60 2.18 21.17
N ASP A 33 -0.45 2.56 19.90
CA ASP A 33 0.33 1.81 18.89
C ASP A 33 1.85 1.91 19.08
N LEU A 34 2.29 2.78 20.00
CA LEU A 34 3.69 2.90 20.42
C LEU A 34 4.04 1.96 21.57
N ASP A 35 3.05 1.37 22.22
CA ASP A 35 3.25 0.43 23.32
C ASP A 35 3.69 -0.94 22.77
N PRO A 36 4.77 -1.56 23.31
CA PRO A 36 5.21 -2.89 22.89
C PRO A 36 4.13 -3.98 22.96
N ASP A 37 3.17 -3.86 23.87
CA ASP A 37 2.09 -4.84 24.07
C ASP A 37 0.91 -4.63 23.11
N TYR A 38 0.98 -3.64 22.21
CA TYR A 38 -0.01 -3.43 21.15
C TYR A 38 0.06 -4.50 20.05
N TRP A 39 1.28 -4.89 19.66
CA TRP A 39 1.54 -5.71 18.48
C TRP A 39 1.77 -7.18 18.82
N ILE A 40 1.10 -8.07 18.07
CA ILE A 40 1.45 -9.49 18.00
C ILE A 40 2.31 -9.70 16.75
N THR A 41 3.51 -10.26 16.91
CA THR A 41 4.51 -10.36 15.83
C THR A 41 4.64 -11.78 15.26
N SER A 42 5.17 -11.89 14.04
CA SER A 42 5.40 -13.15 13.35
C SER A 42 6.52 -14.00 13.94
N GLY A 43 7.37 -13.45 14.79
CA GLY A 43 8.55 -14.14 15.30
C GLY A 43 9.56 -14.42 14.20
N LEU A 44 10.35 -15.49 14.40
CA LEU A 44 11.40 -15.91 13.47
C LEU A 44 10.81 -16.50 12.18
N SER A 45 11.33 -16.02 11.06
CA SER A 45 11.09 -16.49 9.69
C SER A 45 12.39 -17.05 9.15
N ALA A 46 12.33 -18.17 8.44
CA ALA A 46 13.50 -18.85 7.88
C ALA A 46 13.23 -19.14 6.40
N VAL A 47 13.91 -18.44 5.51
CA VAL A 47 13.65 -18.48 4.06
C VAL A 47 14.93 -18.77 3.29
N TYR A 48 14.82 -19.42 2.12
CA TYR A 48 15.99 -19.75 1.31
C TYR A 48 16.35 -18.58 0.38
N ASP A 49 17.66 -18.34 0.24
CA ASP A 49 18.26 -17.45 -0.75
C ASP A 49 19.36 -18.19 -1.50
N ALA A 50 19.21 -18.34 -2.81
CA ALA A 50 20.21 -18.93 -3.69
C ALA A 50 21.45 -18.05 -3.83
N GLY A 51 21.31 -16.72 -3.66
CA GLY A 51 22.43 -15.79 -3.75
C GLY A 51 23.28 -15.69 -2.47
N TYR A 52 22.84 -16.29 -1.37
CA TYR A 52 23.55 -16.21 -0.09
C TYR A 52 24.97 -16.81 -0.15
N GLU A 53 25.90 -16.25 0.63
CA GLU A 53 27.32 -16.61 0.61
C GLU A 53 27.93 -16.69 -0.80
N GLU A 54 27.88 -15.58 -1.56
CA GLU A 54 28.44 -15.48 -2.91
C GLU A 54 27.85 -16.53 -3.89
N GLY A 55 26.55 -16.82 -3.76
CA GLY A 55 25.85 -17.77 -4.63
C GLY A 55 25.95 -19.24 -4.22
N ARG A 56 26.46 -19.56 -3.02
CA ARG A 56 26.43 -20.92 -2.47
C ARG A 56 25.03 -21.34 -2.00
N GLY A 57 24.19 -20.35 -1.74
CA GLY A 57 22.85 -20.50 -1.23
C GLY A 57 22.79 -20.83 0.26
N GLY A 58 21.70 -20.44 0.91
CA GLY A 58 21.53 -20.69 2.34
C GLY A 58 20.19 -20.20 2.90
N ILE A 59 20.02 -20.41 4.20
CA ILE A 59 18.80 -20.00 4.93
C ILE A 59 19.07 -18.65 5.60
N LEU A 60 18.25 -17.67 5.24
CA LEU A 60 18.20 -16.37 5.88
C LEU A 60 17.21 -16.40 7.03
N HIS A 61 17.53 -15.65 8.09
CA HIS A 61 16.72 -15.55 9.30
C HIS A 61 16.26 -14.11 9.50
N PHE A 62 14.95 -13.93 9.59
CA PHE A 62 14.32 -12.62 9.81
C PHE A 62 13.39 -12.67 11.01
N HIS A 63 13.35 -11.60 11.79
CA HIS A 63 12.42 -11.46 12.90
C HIS A 63 11.29 -10.48 12.53
N ASP A 64 10.07 -10.84 12.94
CA ASP A 64 8.94 -9.93 13.09
C ASP A 64 8.58 -9.12 11.82
N ARG A 65 8.60 -9.80 10.66
CA ARG A 65 8.26 -9.21 9.34
C ARG A 65 6.77 -8.90 9.17
N LEU A 66 5.94 -9.42 10.06
CA LEU A 66 4.51 -9.14 10.13
C LEU A 66 4.12 -8.91 11.59
N SER A 67 3.36 -7.86 11.83
CA SER A 67 2.79 -7.50 13.13
C SER A 67 1.31 -7.18 12.97
N ILE A 68 0.49 -7.64 13.90
CA ILE A 68 -0.96 -7.45 13.86
C ILE A 68 -1.52 -6.98 15.20
N SER A 69 -2.63 -6.24 15.14
CA SER A 69 -3.42 -5.88 16.32
C SER A 69 -4.90 -5.76 15.96
N LYS A 70 -5.78 -5.92 16.94
CA LYS A 70 -7.22 -5.76 16.77
C LYS A 70 -7.83 -4.99 17.93
N GLY A 71 -8.63 -3.98 17.63
CA GLY A 71 -9.32 -3.13 18.60
C GLY A 71 -10.82 -3.05 18.38
N ALA A 72 -11.52 -2.60 19.42
CA ALA A 72 -12.90 -2.16 19.30
C ALA A 72 -13.12 -0.93 20.19
N LEU A 73 -13.88 0.05 19.70
CA LEU A 73 -14.22 1.28 20.41
C LEU A 73 -15.71 1.59 20.24
N GLY A 74 -16.40 1.83 21.35
CA GLY A 74 -17.82 2.15 21.38
C GLY A 74 -18.55 1.36 22.47
N ASP A 75 -19.88 1.49 22.46
CA ASP A 75 -20.78 0.76 23.36
C ASP A 75 -21.56 -0.32 22.58
N CYS A 76 -22.90 -0.25 22.62
CA CYS A 76 -23.80 -1.15 21.88
C CYS A 76 -23.68 -1.01 20.35
N THR A 77 -23.10 0.07 19.85
CA THR A 77 -22.56 0.15 18.49
C THR A 77 -21.09 0.49 18.60
N SER A 78 -20.25 -0.36 18.02
CA SER A 78 -18.81 -0.31 18.20
C SER A 78 -18.08 -0.38 16.86
N LYS A 79 -17.06 0.46 16.70
CA LYS A 79 -16.13 0.40 15.58
C LYS A 79 -15.00 -0.58 15.92
N VAL A 80 -14.81 -1.58 15.07
CA VAL A 80 -13.73 -2.57 15.15
C VAL A 80 -12.61 -2.17 14.18
N THR A 81 -11.36 -2.32 14.59
CA THR A 81 -10.18 -2.09 13.75
C THR A 81 -9.25 -3.29 13.76
N LEU A 82 -8.68 -3.65 12.60
CA LEU A 82 -7.63 -4.64 12.45
C LEU A 82 -6.44 -3.94 11.81
N ASP A 83 -5.37 -3.81 12.59
CA ASP A 83 -4.16 -3.14 12.22
C ASP A 83 -3.12 -4.18 11.79
N VAL A 84 -2.48 -3.96 10.64
CA VAL A 84 -1.47 -4.86 10.06
C VAL A 84 -0.25 -4.00 9.70
N ALA A 85 0.92 -4.37 10.21
CA ALA A 85 2.20 -3.78 9.82
C ALA A 85 3.09 -4.86 9.21
N ALA A 86 3.72 -4.57 8.07
CA ALA A 86 4.60 -5.51 7.38
C ALA A 86 5.90 -4.83 6.94
N GLU A 87 6.96 -5.63 6.97
CA GLU A 87 8.30 -5.28 6.51
C GLU A 87 8.81 -6.33 5.52
N PRO A 88 9.70 -5.96 4.59
CA PRO A 88 10.14 -6.83 3.52
C PRO A 88 11.24 -7.80 3.95
N PHE A 89 11.40 -8.86 3.15
CA PHE A 89 12.55 -9.77 3.16
C PHE A 89 13.60 -9.24 2.19
N VAL A 90 14.89 -9.44 2.50
CA VAL A 90 15.99 -8.92 1.68
C VAL A 90 16.89 -10.07 1.25
N TYR A 91 17.04 -10.25 -0.07
CA TYR A 91 17.80 -11.32 -0.69
C TYR A 91 19.00 -10.78 -1.47
N SER A 92 20.01 -11.61 -1.64
CA SER A 92 21.16 -11.31 -2.49
C SER A 92 20.74 -11.45 -3.96
N TYR A 93 21.14 -10.52 -4.83
CA TYR A 93 20.70 -10.52 -6.22
C TYR A 93 21.86 -10.29 -7.21
N TYR A 94 22.11 -11.27 -8.09
CA TYR A 94 23.24 -11.35 -9.02
C TYR A 94 22.77 -11.57 -10.47
N PRO A 95 22.04 -10.64 -11.07
CA PRO A 95 21.52 -10.79 -12.43
C PRO A 95 22.64 -10.85 -13.48
N PRO A 96 22.36 -11.43 -14.66
CA PRO A 96 23.35 -11.63 -15.71
C PRO A 96 23.77 -10.33 -16.42
N HIS A 97 23.02 -9.24 -16.22
CA HIS A 97 23.26 -7.94 -16.84
C HIS A 97 23.62 -6.89 -15.80
N SER A 98 24.56 -6.03 -16.16
CA SER A 98 25.04 -4.91 -15.34
C SER A 98 24.02 -3.79 -15.22
N LEU A 99 24.24 -2.90 -14.26
CA LEU A 99 23.36 -1.77 -13.98
C LEU A 99 23.49 -0.68 -15.06
N ASP A 100 22.37 -0.11 -15.48
CA ASP A 100 22.32 1.18 -16.18
C ASP A 100 21.84 2.24 -15.19
N VAL A 101 22.71 3.20 -14.86
CA VAL A 101 22.43 4.24 -13.87
C VAL A 101 22.47 5.61 -14.54
N ILE A 102 21.37 6.35 -14.43
CA ILE A 102 21.24 7.74 -14.87
C ILE A 102 21.18 8.64 -13.64
N PHE A 103 22.20 9.47 -13.44
CA PHE A 103 22.15 10.52 -12.43
C PHE A 103 21.51 11.77 -13.01
N VAL A 104 20.38 12.19 -12.44
CA VAL A 104 19.72 13.45 -12.76
C VAL A 104 20.12 14.46 -11.71
N LEU A 105 21.08 15.32 -12.05
CA LEU A 105 21.77 16.18 -11.10
C LEU A 105 21.26 17.62 -11.19
N ASP A 106 20.68 18.12 -10.11
CA ASP A 106 20.33 19.52 -9.96
C ASP A 106 21.60 20.36 -9.88
N VAL A 107 21.74 21.29 -10.83
CA VAL A 107 22.91 22.16 -10.92
C VAL A 107 22.60 23.63 -10.59
N THR A 108 21.51 23.90 -9.89
CA THR A 108 20.94 25.25 -9.76
C THR A 108 21.65 26.17 -8.76
N ALA A 109 21.24 27.44 -8.75
CA ALA A 109 21.70 28.50 -7.85
C ALA A 109 21.68 28.17 -6.38
N SER A 110 20.62 27.52 -5.91
CA SER A 110 20.45 27.16 -4.50
C SER A 110 21.61 26.27 -4.02
N MET A 111 22.08 25.36 -4.88
CA MET A 111 23.17 24.40 -4.60
C MET A 111 24.54 25.06 -4.34
N MET A 112 24.70 26.36 -4.63
CA MET A 112 25.98 27.09 -4.48
C MET A 112 25.82 28.50 -3.87
N SER A 113 24.61 28.86 -3.41
CA SER A 113 24.33 30.21 -2.94
C SER A 113 24.99 30.50 -1.59
N GLY A 114 25.41 31.75 -1.36
CA GLY A 114 25.88 32.22 -0.04
C GLY A 114 27.17 31.57 0.51
N GLY A 115 27.94 30.86 -0.33
CA GLY A 115 29.10 30.08 0.13
C GLY A 115 28.77 28.63 0.52
N SER A 116 27.58 28.14 0.13
CA SER A 116 27.18 26.75 0.27
C SER A 116 28.09 25.81 -0.54
N ARG A 117 28.37 24.64 0.03
CA ARG A 117 29.15 23.57 -0.57
C ARG A 117 28.29 22.44 -1.15
N LYS A 118 26.95 22.55 -1.14
CA LYS A 118 26.03 21.47 -1.57
C LYS A 118 26.41 20.86 -2.92
N MET A 119 26.67 21.69 -3.93
CA MET A 119 27.11 21.23 -5.26
C MET A 119 28.41 20.43 -5.21
N ALA A 120 29.43 20.97 -4.52
CA ALA A 120 30.74 20.32 -4.44
C ALA A 120 30.63 18.98 -3.71
N LEU A 121 29.85 18.93 -2.63
CA LEU A 121 29.60 17.71 -1.86
C LEU A 121 28.78 16.69 -2.66
N ALA A 122 27.73 17.12 -3.38
CA ALA A 122 26.94 16.26 -4.26
C ALA A 122 27.80 15.64 -5.36
N LYS A 123 28.68 16.42 -5.98
CA LYS A 123 29.63 15.94 -6.99
C LYS A 123 30.66 14.97 -6.43
N ARG A 124 31.24 15.25 -5.26
CA ARG A 124 32.15 14.33 -4.56
C ARG A 124 31.46 13.02 -4.21
N ALA A 125 30.23 13.10 -3.73
CA ALA A 125 29.43 11.92 -3.42
C ALA A 125 29.16 11.11 -4.70
N LEU A 126 28.75 11.77 -5.79
CA LEU A 126 28.55 11.13 -7.10
C LEU A 126 29.80 10.37 -7.58
N ILE A 127 31.00 10.96 -7.46
CA ILE A 127 32.27 10.27 -7.79
C ILE A 127 32.42 8.99 -6.97
N GLN A 128 32.24 9.07 -5.65
CA GLN A 128 32.38 7.91 -4.75
C GLN A 128 31.32 6.84 -5.03
N THR A 129 30.09 7.24 -5.30
CA THR A 129 28.97 6.36 -5.67
C THR A 129 29.27 5.60 -6.96
N ILE A 130 29.75 6.28 -8.00
CA ILE A 130 30.17 5.66 -9.25
C ILE A 130 31.30 4.65 -9.01
N GLN A 131 32.30 5.01 -8.21
CA GLN A 131 33.38 4.09 -7.85
C GLN A 131 32.89 2.88 -7.04
N LEU A 132 31.87 3.04 -6.21
CA LEU A 132 31.27 1.92 -5.46
C LEU A 132 30.52 0.98 -6.39
N LEU A 133 29.73 1.53 -7.33
CA LEU A 133 29.07 0.74 -8.38
C LEU A 133 30.07 -0.05 -9.21
N TRP A 134 31.16 0.57 -9.67
CA TRP A 134 32.19 -0.13 -10.44
C TRP A 134 33.02 -1.13 -9.64
N ARG A 135 33.18 -0.93 -8.33
CA ARG A 135 33.79 -1.92 -7.44
C ARG A 135 32.94 -3.20 -7.35
N GLN A 136 31.62 -3.05 -7.40
CA GLN A 136 30.69 -4.19 -7.40
C GLN A 136 30.58 -4.83 -8.79
N ASN A 137 30.50 -4.01 -9.83
CA ASN A 137 30.45 -4.48 -11.21
C ASN A 137 31.02 -3.40 -12.17
N GLN A 138 32.20 -3.68 -12.75
CA GLN A 138 32.90 -2.77 -13.67
C GLN A 138 32.16 -2.52 -14.99
N GLU A 139 31.19 -3.37 -15.34
CA GLU A 139 30.37 -3.23 -16.55
C GLU A 139 29.14 -2.33 -16.33
N THR A 140 28.97 -1.76 -15.12
CA THR A 140 27.92 -0.77 -14.83
C THR A 140 28.11 0.46 -15.72
N ARG A 141 27.04 0.86 -16.43
CA ARG A 141 27.05 2.06 -17.28
C ARG A 141 26.47 3.24 -16.55
N ILE A 142 27.18 4.36 -16.60
CA ILE A 142 26.77 5.60 -15.96
C ILE A 142 26.41 6.64 -17.02
N THR A 143 25.30 7.34 -16.83
CA THR A 143 24.97 8.55 -17.60
C THR A 143 24.64 9.67 -16.63
N ILE A 144 25.06 10.89 -16.95
CA ILE A 144 24.82 12.06 -16.09
C ILE A 144 24.03 13.10 -16.89
N VAL A 145 22.85 13.41 -16.36
CA VAL A 145 21.90 14.40 -16.87
C VAL A 145 21.85 15.56 -15.89
N PRO A 146 22.73 16.56 -16.05
CA PRO A 146 22.61 17.77 -15.25
C PRO A 146 21.41 18.59 -15.72
N PHE A 147 20.65 19.20 -14.79
CA PHE A 147 19.49 20.00 -15.13
C PHE A 147 19.40 21.30 -14.30
N ALA A 148 18.89 22.32 -14.96
CA ALA A 148 18.42 23.60 -14.41
C ALA A 148 17.30 24.08 -15.36
N ARG A 149 16.98 25.37 -15.41
CA ARG A 149 16.10 25.93 -16.46
C ARG A 149 16.76 25.90 -17.84
N ASP A 150 15.94 25.74 -18.89
CA ASP A 150 16.32 25.89 -20.30
C ASP A 150 16.75 27.31 -20.66
N ALA A 151 17.76 27.46 -21.55
CA ALA A 151 18.48 28.71 -21.89
C ALA A 151 17.59 29.96 -21.98
N TYR A 152 18.00 31.12 -21.46
CA TYR A 152 17.30 32.40 -21.64
C TYR A 152 18.22 33.37 -22.37
N ILE A 153 17.76 34.01 -23.45
CA ILE A 153 18.46 35.16 -24.03
C ILE A 153 17.47 36.31 -24.33
N PRO A 154 17.62 37.49 -23.71
CA PRO A 154 16.84 38.66 -24.09
C PRO A 154 17.23 39.14 -25.49
N LEU A 155 16.27 39.58 -26.31
CA LEU A 155 16.50 40.44 -27.48
C LEU A 155 16.21 41.91 -27.14
N ALA A 156 16.66 42.85 -28.00
CA ALA A 156 16.27 44.27 -27.94
C ALA A 156 14.75 44.49 -28.01
N GLY A 157 14.04 43.55 -28.64
CA GLY A 157 12.58 43.50 -28.74
C GLY A 157 11.97 42.30 -28.03
N GLY A 158 12.75 41.66 -27.12
CA GLY A 158 12.47 40.48 -26.32
C GLY A 158 12.11 39.18 -27.05
N GLY A 159 12.68 38.09 -26.54
CA GLY A 159 12.54 36.73 -27.05
C GLY A 159 13.07 35.73 -26.01
N PHE A 160 12.73 34.46 -26.19
CA PHE A 160 12.97 33.33 -25.27
C PHE A 160 14.05 32.35 -25.78
N SER A 161 14.07 31.11 -25.29
CA SER A 161 15.20 30.15 -25.20
C SER A 161 15.81 29.60 -26.50
N TYR A 162 17.05 29.09 -26.40
CA TYR A 162 17.76 28.28 -27.42
C TYR A 162 18.00 26.84 -26.93
N ASP A 163 17.83 25.85 -27.81
CA ASP A 163 18.46 24.54 -27.70
C ASP A 163 19.79 24.56 -28.47
N TYR A 164 20.90 24.36 -27.77
CA TYR A 164 22.19 24.16 -28.39
C TYR A 164 22.82 22.86 -27.88
N LEU A 165 23.00 21.92 -28.81
CA LEU A 165 23.74 20.67 -28.65
C LEU A 165 23.20 19.69 -27.58
N GLY A 166 21.93 19.79 -27.18
CA GLY A 166 21.40 18.95 -26.09
C GLY A 166 21.96 19.32 -24.72
N THR A 167 22.37 20.59 -24.51
CA THR A 167 22.87 21.08 -23.23
C THR A 167 21.82 21.96 -22.53
N LEU A 168 21.38 21.55 -21.34
CA LEU A 168 20.25 22.10 -20.57
C LEU A 168 20.55 23.40 -19.78
N PHE A 169 21.32 24.38 -20.30
CA PHE A 169 21.87 25.46 -19.44
C PHE A 169 21.59 26.92 -19.85
N THR A 170 21.43 27.81 -18.84
CA THR A 170 21.17 29.27 -18.97
C THR A 170 22.22 30.18 -18.33
N TRP A 171 22.16 31.46 -18.75
CA TRP A 171 22.92 32.63 -18.29
C TRP A 171 22.32 33.27 -17.03
N ARG A 172 23.15 33.88 -16.18
CA ARG A 172 22.71 34.72 -15.04
C ARG A 172 22.72 36.21 -15.39
N ARG A 173 21.70 36.96 -14.95
CA ARG A 173 21.76 38.42 -14.82
C ARG A 173 22.39 38.79 -13.46
N SER A 174 23.44 39.60 -13.48
CA SER A 174 23.93 40.29 -12.29
C SER A 174 22.91 41.32 -11.83
N THR A 175 22.56 41.34 -10.54
CA THR A 175 21.74 42.39 -9.89
C THR A 175 22.37 43.79 -10.02
N VAL A 176 23.66 43.85 -10.39
CA VAL A 176 24.39 45.04 -10.80
C VAL A 176 24.79 44.89 -12.28
N GLY A 177 23.81 45.11 -13.17
CA GLY A 177 24.05 45.71 -14.47
C GLY A 177 24.36 44.88 -15.72
N GLY A 178 24.27 43.54 -15.79
CA GLY A 178 24.55 42.80 -17.05
C GLY A 178 24.33 41.28 -17.03
N ASN A 179 24.55 40.59 -18.17
CA ASN A 179 24.46 39.12 -18.31
C ASN A 179 25.85 38.45 -18.25
N MET A 180 25.97 37.28 -17.63
CA MET A 180 27.24 36.56 -17.41
C MET A 180 27.33 35.23 -18.18
N ILE A 181 28.51 34.94 -18.74
CA ILE A 181 28.83 33.72 -19.53
C ILE A 181 29.34 32.58 -18.61
N GLY A 182 29.06 31.32 -18.98
CA GLY A 182 29.26 30.09 -18.17
C GLY A 182 30.70 29.71 -17.74
N GLN A 183 30.75 28.74 -16.82
CA GLN A 183 31.88 28.31 -15.97
C GLN A 183 32.62 27.09 -16.56
N ILE A 184 33.93 26.94 -16.31
CA ILE A 184 34.71 25.77 -16.81
C ILE A 184 35.19 24.78 -15.74
N LEU A 185 35.23 25.14 -14.46
CA LEU A 185 35.56 24.22 -13.35
C LEU A 185 35.09 24.91 -12.07
N GLY A 186 33.82 24.71 -11.70
CA GLY A 186 33.29 25.11 -10.39
C GLY A 186 33.33 26.60 -9.98
N TYR A 187 33.70 27.54 -10.85
CA TYR A 187 33.68 28.98 -10.51
C TYR A 187 33.43 29.93 -11.69
N ARG A 188 32.76 31.04 -11.35
CA ARG A 188 32.12 32.11 -12.14
C ARG A 188 33.04 32.79 -13.17
N ASN A 189 32.72 32.70 -14.47
CA ASN A 189 33.31 33.58 -15.48
C ASN A 189 32.59 34.94 -15.47
N GLY A 190 33.35 36.01 -15.25
CA GLY A 190 32.90 37.40 -15.09
C GLY A 190 32.55 38.14 -16.39
N SER A 191 32.46 37.44 -17.52
CA SER A 191 32.28 38.08 -18.83
C SER A 191 30.91 38.77 -18.92
N TYR A 192 30.93 40.11 -18.97
CA TYR A 192 29.78 41.00 -18.87
C TYR A 192 29.24 41.37 -20.25
N VAL A 193 27.93 41.23 -20.46
CA VAL A 193 27.21 41.80 -21.62
C VAL A 193 26.19 42.82 -21.09
N SER A 194 26.35 44.10 -21.44
CA SER A 194 25.42 45.16 -21.03
C SER A 194 24.07 45.04 -21.75
N ALA A 195 23.00 45.58 -21.14
CA ALA A 195 21.67 45.59 -21.76
C ALA A 195 21.63 46.28 -23.14
N SER A 196 22.56 47.21 -23.40
CA SER A 196 22.72 47.92 -24.68
C SER A 196 23.46 47.12 -25.76
N GLU A 197 24.26 46.12 -25.38
CA GLU A 197 25.07 45.32 -26.31
C GLU A 197 24.38 44.02 -26.74
N ILE A 198 23.36 43.59 -25.99
CA ILE A 198 22.52 42.42 -26.26
C ILE A 198 22.08 42.33 -27.74
N PRO A 199 21.59 43.40 -28.41
CA PRO A 199 21.10 43.30 -29.78
C PRO A 199 22.22 42.99 -30.80
N ALA A 200 23.39 43.60 -30.61
CA ALA A 200 24.57 43.39 -31.45
C ALA A 200 25.20 42.00 -31.20
N TYR A 201 25.28 41.61 -29.92
CA TYR A 201 25.72 40.29 -29.48
C TYR A 201 24.86 39.16 -30.06
N MET A 202 23.54 39.35 -30.11
CA MET A 202 22.56 38.41 -30.67
C MET A 202 22.62 38.31 -32.20
N SER A 203 22.84 39.43 -32.89
CA SER A 203 23.00 39.44 -34.35
C SER A 203 24.25 38.70 -34.86
N GLN A 204 25.18 38.38 -33.94
CA GLN A 204 26.50 37.84 -34.26
C GLN A 204 26.75 36.41 -33.80
N SER A 205 25.76 35.67 -33.25
CA SER A 205 25.74 34.27 -32.69
C SER A 205 27.02 33.41 -32.51
N ALA A 206 28.09 33.61 -33.27
CA ALA A 206 29.46 33.17 -33.05
C ALA A 206 29.99 33.29 -31.60
N PRO A 207 29.67 34.31 -30.78
CA PRO A 207 30.10 34.34 -29.37
C PRO A 207 29.50 33.23 -28.49
N ILE A 208 28.30 32.73 -28.82
CA ILE A 208 27.60 31.68 -28.07
C ILE A 208 28.21 30.31 -28.41
N ALA A 209 28.46 30.05 -29.70
CA ALA A 209 29.24 28.91 -30.15
C ALA A 209 30.66 28.93 -29.56
N ALA A 210 31.31 30.10 -29.56
CA ALA A 210 32.64 30.27 -28.97
C ALA A 210 32.66 29.99 -27.46
N SER A 211 31.60 30.33 -26.71
CA SER A 211 31.52 29.99 -25.28
C SER A 211 31.34 28.49 -25.04
N ALA A 212 30.58 27.80 -25.89
CA ALA A 212 30.38 26.35 -25.80
C ALA A 212 31.65 25.59 -26.23
N GLU A 213 32.31 26.02 -27.30
CA GLU A 213 33.64 25.53 -27.73
C GLU A 213 34.72 25.79 -26.67
N ARG A 214 34.53 26.83 -25.85
CA ARG A 214 35.35 27.14 -24.69
C ARG A 214 34.97 26.36 -23.44
N SER A 215 33.90 25.57 -23.40
CA SER A 215 33.50 24.86 -22.18
C SER A 215 34.15 23.48 -22.09
N LEU A 216 34.90 23.20 -21.02
CA LEU A 216 35.50 21.87 -20.79
C LEU A 216 34.43 20.76 -20.67
N TYR A 217 33.24 21.08 -20.17
CA TYR A 217 32.10 20.16 -20.11
C TYR A 217 31.82 19.52 -21.48
N ASN A 218 31.77 20.29 -22.56
CA ASN A 218 31.43 19.77 -23.89
C ASN A 218 32.49 18.83 -24.48
N TYR A 219 33.69 18.78 -23.89
CA TYR A 219 34.74 17.86 -24.31
C TYR A 219 34.65 16.51 -23.59
N TYR A 220 34.00 16.46 -22.42
CA TYR A 220 33.71 15.21 -21.73
C TYR A 220 32.39 14.61 -22.21
N ASN A 221 32.40 13.31 -22.47
CA ASN A 221 31.19 12.57 -22.83
C ASN A 221 30.52 12.03 -21.57
N TYR A 222 29.39 12.62 -21.18
CA TYR A 222 28.62 12.21 -19.99
C TYR A 222 27.63 11.08 -20.24
N TYR A 223 27.64 10.51 -21.44
CA TYR A 223 26.72 9.48 -21.89
C TYR A 223 27.39 8.12 -21.92
N LYS A 224 26.81 7.14 -21.21
CA LYS A 224 27.29 5.75 -21.10
C LYS A 224 28.77 5.63 -20.75
N ILE A 225 29.21 6.38 -19.75
CA ILE A 225 30.53 6.29 -19.13
C ILE A 225 30.72 4.87 -18.58
N GLN A 226 31.85 4.26 -18.91
CA GLN A 226 32.25 2.93 -18.45
C GLN A 226 33.53 2.99 -17.63
N TYR A 227 33.76 1.95 -16.82
CA TYR A 227 34.98 1.83 -16.02
C TYR A 227 36.25 1.92 -16.88
N SER A 228 36.23 1.28 -18.05
CA SER A 228 37.34 1.19 -18.99
C SER A 228 37.70 2.53 -19.67
N ASP A 229 36.79 3.51 -19.66
CA ASP A 229 37.06 4.88 -20.14
C ASP A 229 37.98 5.64 -19.18
N ILE A 230 37.90 5.32 -17.89
CA ILE A 230 38.57 6.06 -16.80
C ILE A 230 39.79 5.30 -16.25
N TYR A 231 39.70 3.98 -16.17
CA TYR A 231 40.70 3.12 -15.54
C TYR A 231 41.22 2.04 -16.50
N HIS A 232 42.43 1.57 -16.21
CA HIS A 232 42.98 0.33 -16.77
C HIS A 232 42.43 -0.88 -16.01
N ALA A 233 42.58 -2.07 -16.60
CA ALA A 233 42.10 -3.32 -16.01
C ALA A 233 42.75 -3.66 -14.65
N ASP A 234 43.93 -3.11 -14.36
CA ASP A 234 44.63 -3.25 -13.07
C ASP A 234 44.17 -2.23 -12.01
N GLY A 235 43.21 -1.37 -12.35
CA GLY A 235 42.67 -0.32 -11.49
C GLY A 235 43.46 0.99 -11.48
N SER A 236 44.56 1.09 -12.24
CA SER A 236 45.28 2.35 -12.39
C SER A 236 44.48 3.35 -13.24
N ALA A 237 44.49 4.63 -12.84
CA ALA A 237 43.80 5.69 -13.57
C ALA A 237 44.50 5.98 -14.91
N ARG A 238 43.72 6.19 -15.97
CA ARG A 238 44.23 6.62 -17.27
C ARG A 238 44.63 8.09 -17.24
N THR A 239 45.53 8.47 -18.14
CA THR A 239 45.88 9.88 -18.36
C THR A 239 44.70 10.64 -18.96
N ASP A 240 44.39 11.81 -18.39
CA ASP A 240 43.31 12.68 -18.85
C ASP A 240 43.68 13.45 -20.12
N THR A 241 43.62 12.76 -21.25
CA THR A 241 43.89 13.35 -22.57
C THR A 241 42.85 14.42 -22.96
N ILE A 242 41.65 14.40 -22.37
CA ILE A 242 40.59 15.37 -22.67
C ILE A 242 40.96 16.72 -22.05
N LEU A 243 41.30 16.76 -20.76
CA LEU A 243 41.78 17.97 -20.10
C LEU A 243 43.06 18.49 -20.75
N GLU A 244 44.01 17.61 -21.05
CA GLU A 244 45.26 18.00 -21.71
C GLU A 244 45.00 18.68 -23.06
N ASN A 245 44.18 18.06 -23.92
CA ASN A 245 43.83 18.63 -25.22
C ASN A 245 43.08 19.96 -25.09
N TYR A 246 42.14 20.04 -24.13
CA TYR A 246 41.41 21.28 -23.87
C TYR A 246 42.36 22.41 -23.44
N LEU A 247 43.29 22.13 -22.52
CA LEU A 247 44.28 23.13 -22.08
C LEU A 247 45.15 23.63 -23.24
N GLN A 248 45.57 22.72 -24.12
CA GLN A 248 46.44 23.02 -25.26
C GLN A 248 45.72 23.74 -26.40
N GLN A 249 44.48 23.39 -26.69
CA GLN A 249 43.78 23.82 -27.91
C GLN A 249 42.74 24.90 -27.66
N VAL A 250 42.20 24.99 -26.44
CA VAL A 250 41.08 25.88 -26.10
C VAL A 250 41.51 26.94 -25.11
N TYR A 251 41.97 26.55 -23.92
CA TYR A 251 42.39 27.49 -22.88
C TYR A 251 43.54 28.39 -23.35
N SER A 252 44.56 27.81 -23.99
CA SER A 252 45.76 28.52 -24.45
C SER A 252 45.47 29.66 -25.44
N THR A 253 44.33 29.61 -26.14
CA THR A 253 43.95 30.58 -27.17
C THR A 253 43.51 31.92 -26.57
N ASP A 254 42.97 31.91 -25.35
CA ASP A 254 42.53 33.11 -24.63
C ASP A 254 42.50 32.89 -23.10
N PRO A 255 43.68 32.82 -22.44
CA PRO A 255 43.74 32.60 -20.99
C PRO A 255 43.06 33.69 -20.16
N ALA A 256 42.99 34.92 -20.68
CA ALA A 256 42.38 36.05 -19.98
C ALA A 256 40.87 35.86 -19.74
N ALA A 257 40.19 35.12 -20.63
CA ALA A 257 38.77 34.77 -20.49
C ALA A 257 38.45 33.89 -19.28
N TYR A 258 39.47 33.28 -18.65
CA TYR A 258 39.32 32.37 -17.50
C TYR A 258 39.74 32.99 -16.16
N THR A 259 39.98 34.30 -16.12
CA THR A 259 40.44 35.00 -14.91
C THR A 259 39.51 34.70 -13.72
N GLY A 260 40.08 34.14 -12.65
CA GLY A 260 39.35 33.77 -11.43
C GLY A 260 38.75 32.37 -11.42
N ASN A 261 38.84 31.60 -12.52
CA ASN A 261 38.39 30.21 -12.58
C ASN A 261 39.49 29.23 -12.11
N PHE A 262 39.12 28.08 -11.52
CA PHE A 262 40.11 27.08 -11.08
C PHE A 262 41.00 26.54 -12.21
N ILE A 263 40.52 26.55 -13.45
CA ILE A 263 41.31 26.13 -14.62
C ILE A 263 42.61 26.93 -14.79
N THR A 264 42.68 28.17 -14.28
CA THR A 264 43.93 28.95 -14.32
C THR A 264 45.01 28.31 -13.45
N SER A 265 44.62 27.83 -12.26
CA SER A 265 45.51 27.12 -11.35
C SER A 265 45.92 25.78 -11.96
N VAL A 266 44.96 25.05 -12.54
CA VAL A 266 45.21 23.77 -13.25
C VAL A 266 46.24 23.96 -14.37
N ALA A 267 46.02 24.94 -15.24
CA ALA A 267 46.89 25.22 -16.37
C ALA A 267 48.30 25.66 -15.97
N SER A 268 48.45 26.36 -14.84
CA SER A 268 49.75 26.82 -14.33
C SER A 268 50.43 25.83 -13.38
N GLY A 269 49.83 24.66 -13.10
CA GLY A 269 50.36 23.69 -12.14
C GLY A 269 50.45 24.25 -10.71
N THR A 270 49.58 25.22 -10.37
CA THR A 270 49.61 25.89 -9.06
C THR A 270 48.56 25.31 -8.12
N PRO A 271 48.94 24.87 -6.90
CA PRO A 271 47.98 24.32 -5.95
C PRO A 271 46.82 25.28 -5.62
N LEU A 272 45.65 24.70 -5.32
CA LEU A 272 44.48 25.46 -4.87
C LEU A 272 44.71 26.05 -3.48
N THR A 273 44.16 27.24 -3.24
CA THR A 273 44.25 27.87 -1.90
C THR A 273 43.30 27.18 -0.90
N PRO A 274 43.51 27.35 0.42
CA PRO A 274 42.62 26.78 1.44
C PRO A 274 41.14 27.18 1.30
N SER A 275 40.83 28.34 0.71
CA SER A 275 39.46 28.78 0.46
C SER A 275 38.85 28.14 -0.79
N GLN A 276 39.67 27.59 -1.68
CA GLN A 276 39.27 26.96 -2.94
C GLN A 276 39.11 25.44 -2.80
N LEU A 277 39.93 24.80 -1.94
CA LEU A 277 39.89 23.36 -1.69
C LEU A 277 38.47 22.80 -1.41
N PRO A 278 37.62 23.44 -0.58
CA PRO A 278 36.26 22.94 -0.32
C PRO A 278 35.33 22.89 -1.54
N TYR A 279 35.71 23.52 -2.65
CA TYR A 279 34.95 23.56 -3.91
C TYR A 279 35.59 22.74 -5.03
N SER A 280 36.68 22.05 -4.73
CA SER A 280 37.31 21.08 -5.63
C SER A 280 36.76 19.67 -5.38
N MET A 281 37.08 18.69 -6.24
CA MET A 281 36.57 17.31 -6.10
C MET A 281 37.38 16.45 -5.12
N ASN A 282 38.47 16.97 -4.56
CA ASN A 282 39.32 16.26 -3.62
C ASN A 282 39.86 17.22 -2.56
N ASP A 283 39.94 16.79 -1.31
CA ASP A 283 40.49 17.56 -0.20
C ASP A 283 41.95 17.99 -0.39
N THR A 284 42.70 17.27 -1.23
CA THR A 284 44.11 17.57 -1.53
C THR A 284 44.31 18.48 -2.74
N GLY A 285 43.24 18.93 -3.39
CA GLY A 285 43.31 19.69 -4.65
C GLY A 285 43.22 18.82 -5.90
N TYR A 286 43.46 19.41 -7.07
CA TYR A 286 43.24 18.77 -8.38
C TYR A 286 44.42 17.92 -8.86
N GLU A 287 45.56 17.98 -8.18
CA GLU A 287 46.84 17.42 -8.64
C GLU A 287 46.80 15.90 -8.78
N ALA A 288 45.90 15.24 -8.04
CA ALA A 288 45.67 13.80 -8.09
C ALA A 288 44.34 13.42 -8.77
N ASN A 289 43.68 14.36 -9.44
CA ASN A 289 42.40 14.10 -10.09
C ASN A 289 42.55 13.06 -11.20
N THR A 290 41.63 12.10 -11.21
CA THR A 290 41.37 11.19 -12.32
C THR A 290 40.53 11.87 -13.40
N ILE A 291 40.36 11.20 -14.54
CA ILE A 291 39.43 11.63 -15.60
C ILE A 291 38.01 11.82 -15.04
N LEU A 292 37.57 10.91 -14.15
CA LEU A 292 36.25 11.01 -13.51
C LEU A 292 36.15 12.27 -12.66
N ASP A 293 37.16 12.57 -11.83
CA ASP A 293 37.15 13.76 -10.98
C ASP A 293 37.03 15.03 -11.82
N ASN A 294 37.85 15.19 -12.86
CA ASN A 294 37.81 16.36 -13.74
C ASN A 294 36.52 16.44 -14.55
N MET A 295 36.01 15.31 -15.03
CA MET A 295 34.73 15.23 -15.74
C MET A 295 33.58 15.70 -14.85
N ILE A 296 33.47 15.22 -13.62
CA ILE A 296 32.42 15.66 -12.69
C ILE A 296 32.63 17.12 -12.27
N TRP A 297 33.89 17.54 -12.08
CA TRP A 297 34.21 18.93 -11.74
C TRP A 297 33.74 19.92 -12.82
N ALA A 298 33.90 19.53 -14.09
CA ALA A 298 33.53 20.32 -15.26
C ALA A 298 32.00 20.48 -15.45
N ILE A 299 31.16 19.70 -14.76
CA ILE A 299 29.71 19.87 -14.82
C ILE A 299 29.34 21.32 -14.47
N PRO A 300 28.64 22.05 -15.35
CA PRO A 300 28.42 23.46 -15.17
C PRO A 300 27.27 23.71 -14.20
N TYR A 301 26.98 25.00 -14.05
CA TYR A 301 25.99 25.55 -13.13
C TYR A 301 24.83 26.17 -13.92
N GLY A 302 23.63 26.15 -13.34
CA GLY A 302 22.44 26.77 -13.90
C GLY A 302 21.61 27.56 -12.88
N GLU A 303 20.52 28.14 -13.36
CA GLU A 303 19.54 28.93 -12.58
C GLU A 303 18.17 28.27 -12.69
N ASP A 304 17.32 28.41 -11.67
CA ASP A 304 15.96 27.87 -11.59
C ASP A 304 15.84 26.33 -11.76
N THR A 305 14.91 25.69 -11.05
CA THR A 305 14.83 24.23 -10.89
C THR A 305 13.75 23.64 -11.79
N ASN A 306 14.14 23.13 -12.97
CA ASN A 306 13.25 22.42 -13.91
C ASN A 306 13.43 20.89 -13.80
N THR A 307 12.97 20.32 -12.69
CA THR A 307 13.08 18.88 -12.43
C THR A 307 12.42 18.02 -13.49
N GLU A 308 11.33 18.50 -14.10
CA GLU A 308 10.66 17.83 -15.21
C GLU A 308 11.63 17.59 -16.38
N ALA A 309 12.43 18.58 -16.79
CA ALA A 309 13.33 18.43 -17.93
C ALA A 309 14.40 17.36 -17.70
N GLY A 310 15.01 17.35 -16.50
CA GLY A 310 16.00 16.31 -16.14
C GLY A 310 15.40 14.90 -16.13
N LEU A 311 14.20 14.74 -15.56
CA LEU A 311 13.50 13.46 -15.56
C LEU A 311 13.03 13.03 -16.96
N ASN A 312 12.52 13.96 -17.76
CA ASN A 312 12.11 13.67 -19.13
C ASN A 312 13.28 13.24 -20.01
N GLU A 313 14.46 13.83 -19.82
CA GLU A 313 15.64 13.40 -20.56
C GLU A 313 16.06 11.99 -20.15
N ALA A 314 16.08 11.69 -18.84
CA ALA A 314 16.31 10.31 -18.38
C ALA A 314 15.30 9.32 -18.97
N TYR A 315 14.01 9.70 -19.04
CA TYR A 315 12.98 8.90 -19.71
C TYR A 315 13.28 8.68 -21.21
N ARG A 316 13.62 9.74 -21.97
CA ARG A 316 13.98 9.61 -23.39
C ARG A 316 15.18 8.69 -23.60
N LEU A 317 16.18 8.78 -22.73
CA LEU A 317 17.33 7.89 -22.77
C LEU A 317 16.92 6.42 -22.57
N LEU A 318 16.10 6.13 -21.57
CA LEU A 318 15.56 4.78 -21.34
C LEU A 318 14.78 4.22 -22.54
N LYS A 319 14.09 5.09 -23.29
CA LYS A 319 13.36 4.70 -24.51
C LYS A 319 14.25 4.60 -25.76
N THR A 320 15.49 5.06 -25.71
CA THR A 320 16.39 5.03 -26.86
C THR A 320 16.83 3.59 -27.15
N PRO A 321 16.60 3.05 -28.38
CA PRO A 321 16.95 1.67 -28.70
C PRO A 321 18.42 1.35 -28.43
N GLY A 322 18.68 0.26 -27.70
CA GLY A 322 20.03 -0.14 -27.32
C GLY A 322 20.69 0.73 -26.25
N PHE A 323 19.94 1.64 -25.60
CA PHE A 323 20.43 2.37 -24.44
C PHE A 323 20.69 1.42 -23.27
N THR A 324 19.62 0.76 -22.81
CA THR A 324 19.63 -0.19 -21.69
C THR A 324 20.23 -1.53 -22.09
N GLN A 325 20.81 -2.22 -21.11
CA GLN A 325 21.48 -3.52 -21.23
C GLN A 325 20.61 -4.70 -20.79
N SER A 326 19.56 -4.43 -20.01
CA SER A 326 18.62 -5.41 -19.43
C SER A 326 17.21 -4.87 -19.47
N ASP A 327 16.18 -5.73 -19.49
CA ASP A 327 14.76 -5.35 -19.28
C ASP A 327 14.29 -5.48 -17.82
N ASP A 328 15.19 -5.85 -16.91
CA ASP A 328 14.87 -5.87 -15.48
C ASP A 328 14.82 -4.44 -14.90
N ILE A 329 13.68 -4.06 -14.30
CA ILE A 329 13.46 -2.77 -13.63
C ILE A 329 14.44 -2.52 -12.48
N LEU A 330 14.93 -3.58 -11.84
CA LEU A 330 15.92 -3.50 -10.78
C LEU A 330 17.34 -3.30 -11.32
N ARG A 331 17.54 -3.41 -12.64
CA ARG A 331 18.82 -3.12 -13.32
C ARG A 331 18.88 -1.77 -14.03
N ARG A 332 17.80 -1.00 -13.97
CA ARG A 332 17.71 0.35 -14.54
C ARG A 332 17.39 1.32 -13.42
N ALA A 333 18.31 2.24 -13.15
CA ALA A 333 18.19 3.18 -12.06
C ALA A 333 18.27 4.62 -12.57
N VAL A 334 17.37 5.47 -12.08
CA VAL A 334 17.46 6.92 -12.19
C VAL A 334 17.63 7.47 -10.78
N ILE A 335 18.65 8.30 -10.56
CA ILE A 335 18.94 8.88 -9.25
C ILE A 335 18.85 10.40 -9.39
N LEU A 336 17.76 10.98 -8.89
CA LEU A 336 17.56 12.42 -8.82
C LEU A 336 18.30 12.98 -7.59
N ILE A 337 19.20 13.94 -7.79
CA ILE A 337 19.88 14.67 -6.72
C ILE A 337 19.45 16.13 -6.82
N THR A 338 18.80 16.67 -5.78
CA THR A 338 18.26 18.04 -5.78
C THR A 338 18.25 18.65 -4.38
N ASP A 339 18.36 19.97 -4.26
CA ASP A 339 18.23 20.68 -2.98
C ASP A 339 16.88 21.37 -2.79
N GLY A 340 15.91 21.16 -3.67
CA GLY A 340 14.68 21.90 -3.53
C GLY A 340 13.54 21.53 -4.47
N GLN A 341 12.45 22.24 -4.24
CA GLN A 341 11.23 22.19 -5.02
C GLN A 341 11.46 22.61 -6.49
N ALA A 342 10.87 21.85 -7.42
CA ALA A 342 10.75 22.27 -8.82
C ALA A 342 9.99 23.60 -8.91
N ASN A 343 10.57 24.58 -9.58
CA ASN A 343 10.01 25.93 -9.73
C ASN A 343 9.85 26.39 -11.19
N ARG A 344 10.21 25.52 -12.14
CA ARG A 344 9.97 25.67 -13.59
C ARG A 344 9.55 24.34 -14.21
N SER A 345 8.94 24.41 -15.40
CA SER A 345 8.47 23.27 -16.19
C SER A 345 8.32 23.68 -17.67
N VAL A 346 8.22 22.73 -18.61
CA VAL A 346 8.15 22.97 -20.06
C VAL A 346 6.73 22.76 -20.62
N ASN A 347 6.32 23.55 -21.62
CA ASN A 347 5.03 23.38 -22.32
C ASN A 347 5.04 22.18 -23.25
N PRO A 348 4.28 21.10 -22.94
CA PRO A 348 4.30 19.90 -23.79
C PRO A 348 3.70 20.16 -25.17
N GLU A 349 2.82 21.15 -25.34
CA GLU A 349 2.32 21.57 -26.67
C GLU A 349 3.40 22.27 -27.51
N TYR A 350 4.49 22.71 -26.87
CA TYR A 350 5.54 23.52 -27.47
C TYR A 350 6.94 23.09 -26.99
N ALA A 351 7.13 21.80 -26.69
CA ALA A 351 8.34 21.28 -26.05
C ALA A 351 9.63 21.52 -26.85
N ASP A 352 9.48 21.65 -28.17
CA ASP A 352 10.56 21.90 -29.14
C ASP A 352 10.42 23.27 -29.83
N VAL A 353 9.51 24.12 -29.35
CA VAL A 353 9.53 25.51 -29.77
C VAL A 353 10.73 26.13 -29.07
N TYR A 354 11.58 26.78 -29.86
CA TYR A 354 12.73 27.59 -29.42
C TYR A 354 12.58 28.96 -30.08
N ALA A 355 12.95 30.04 -29.40
CA ALA A 355 12.89 31.35 -30.04
C ALA A 355 14.01 31.45 -31.07
N GLY A 356 13.63 31.58 -32.33
CA GLY A 356 14.55 31.91 -33.42
C GLY A 356 14.93 33.39 -33.41
N PRO A 357 16.07 33.77 -34.01
CA PRO A 357 16.52 35.16 -34.12
C PRO A 357 15.50 36.11 -34.76
N SER A 358 14.54 35.58 -35.53
CA SER A 358 13.50 36.31 -36.26
C SER A 358 12.13 36.30 -35.58
N ASN A 359 11.97 35.62 -34.45
CA ASN A 359 10.68 35.53 -33.78
C ASN A 359 10.35 36.80 -32.98
N THR A 360 9.04 37.04 -32.80
CA THR A 360 8.47 38.22 -32.12
C THR A 360 7.46 37.81 -31.05
N ASP A 361 7.01 38.75 -30.21
CA ASP A 361 6.01 38.53 -29.15
C ASP A 361 4.79 37.72 -29.59
N SER A 362 4.26 38.01 -30.78
CA SER A 362 3.07 37.33 -31.32
C SER A 362 3.27 35.85 -31.56
N ASP A 363 4.51 35.38 -31.71
CA ASP A 363 4.82 33.98 -31.94
C ASP A 363 4.66 33.15 -30.66
N PHE A 364 4.70 33.80 -29.48
CA PHE A 364 4.70 33.14 -28.16
C PHE A 364 3.52 33.54 -27.26
N LEU A 365 2.70 34.52 -27.67
CA LEU A 365 1.45 34.86 -27.00
C LEU A 365 0.50 33.65 -27.00
N PRO A 366 -0.29 33.47 -25.93
CA PRO A 366 -1.44 32.60 -25.99
C PRO A 366 -2.38 33.08 -27.10
N GLU A 367 -2.94 32.15 -27.88
CA GLU A 367 -3.86 32.47 -28.98
C GLU A 367 -5.10 33.24 -28.51
N MET A 368 -5.41 33.18 -27.20
CA MET A 368 -6.50 33.90 -26.56
C MET A 368 -6.03 34.62 -25.28
N PRO A 369 -6.53 35.83 -24.98
CA PRO A 369 -6.25 36.54 -23.74
C PRO A 369 -6.55 35.69 -22.50
N GLY A 370 -5.53 35.42 -21.68
CA GLY A 370 -5.64 34.59 -20.48
C GLY A 370 -5.36 33.09 -20.69
N GLY A 371 -5.02 32.65 -21.90
CA GLY A 371 -4.55 31.29 -22.19
C GLY A 371 -3.12 31.01 -21.75
N LEU A 372 -2.70 29.74 -21.86
CA LEU A 372 -1.36 29.26 -21.52
C LEU A 372 -0.32 29.81 -22.51
N TRP A 373 0.80 30.33 -21.99
CA TRP A 373 1.93 30.75 -22.81
C TRP A 373 2.63 29.54 -23.43
N LYS A 374 3.25 29.76 -24.59
CA LYS A 374 4.00 28.71 -25.29
C LYS A 374 5.26 28.26 -24.51
N TYR A 375 5.71 29.03 -23.51
CA TYR A 375 6.66 28.58 -22.47
C TYR A 375 6.12 28.91 -21.08
N TYR A 376 6.36 28.04 -20.08
CA TYR A 376 5.81 28.29 -18.75
C TYR A 376 6.58 29.33 -17.95
N LEU A 377 6.06 30.55 -18.01
CA LEU A 377 5.63 31.29 -16.83
C LEU A 377 4.16 31.67 -17.04
N TYR A 378 3.31 31.52 -16.03
CA TYR A 378 1.89 31.83 -16.16
C TYR A 378 1.70 33.36 -16.09
N LEU A 379 2.04 34.09 -17.15
CA LEU A 379 2.08 35.55 -17.12
C LEU A 379 1.10 36.18 -18.11
N LYS A 380 -0.03 36.69 -17.63
CA LYS A 380 -1.02 37.45 -18.43
C LYS A 380 -0.50 38.84 -18.87
N GLN A 381 0.67 38.95 -19.50
CA GLN A 381 1.38 40.23 -19.63
C GLN A 381 2.14 40.44 -20.95
N THR A 382 2.39 41.69 -21.32
CA THR A 382 3.25 42.05 -22.46
C THR A 382 4.71 41.65 -22.21
N LEU A 383 5.46 41.30 -23.25
CA LEU A 383 6.86 40.89 -23.17
C LEU A 383 7.80 41.80 -22.33
N PRO A 384 7.76 43.15 -22.41
CA PRO A 384 8.63 43.98 -21.56
C PRO A 384 8.34 43.81 -20.05
N ARG A 385 7.08 43.57 -19.71
CA ARG A 385 6.61 43.29 -18.34
C ARG A 385 7.01 41.88 -17.91
N LEU A 386 6.86 40.91 -18.81
CA LEU A 386 7.31 39.53 -18.65
C LEU A 386 8.83 39.44 -18.44
N ILE A 387 9.65 40.14 -19.22
CA ILE A 387 11.11 40.23 -19.06
C ILE A 387 11.49 40.88 -17.72
N GLN A 388 10.77 41.93 -17.33
CA GLN A 388 10.99 42.58 -16.04
C GLN A 388 10.67 41.63 -14.88
N GLU A 389 9.57 40.88 -14.96
CA GLU A 389 9.16 39.92 -13.94
C GLU A 389 10.08 38.71 -13.88
N LEU A 390 10.41 38.10 -15.01
CA LEU A 390 11.39 37.02 -15.14
C LEU A 390 12.73 37.32 -14.49
N ALA A 391 13.17 38.57 -14.60
CA ALA A 391 14.45 38.99 -14.07
C ALA A 391 14.41 39.38 -12.58
N SER A 392 13.24 39.36 -11.92
CA SER A 392 13.09 39.89 -10.56
C SER A 392 12.11 39.16 -9.63
N ARG A 393 11.45 38.07 -10.04
CA ARG A 393 10.44 37.41 -9.19
C ARG A 393 10.68 35.91 -8.99
N SER A 394 10.36 35.43 -7.80
CA SER A 394 10.19 34.01 -7.49
C SER A 394 8.99 33.41 -8.24
N ALA A 395 8.90 32.08 -8.33
CA ALA A 395 7.75 31.42 -8.96
C ALA A 395 6.44 31.79 -8.21
N THR A 396 5.34 31.89 -8.95
CA THR A 396 3.99 32.00 -8.37
C THR A 396 3.53 30.66 -7.82
N SER A 397 2.47 30.66 -7.01
CA SER A 397 1.88 29.42 -6.50
C SER A 397 1.41 28.47 -7.60
N GLU A 398 0.79 29.00 -8.65
CA GLU A 398 0.33 28.21 -9.79
C GLU A 398 1.49 27.56 -10.55
N GLU A 399 2.61 28.27 -10.69
CA GLU A 399 3.82 27.75 -11.34
C GLU A 399 4.47 26.63 -10.50
N LEU A 400 4.52 26.79 -9.18
CA LEU A 400 5.04 25.79 -8.25
C LEU A 400 4.21 24.50 -8.27
N ILE A 401 2.87 24.63 -8.28
CA ILE A 401 1.95 23.49 -8.38
C ILE A 401 2.16 22.74 -9.70
N LEU A 402 2.23 23.47 -10.81
CA LEU A 402 2.40 22.86 -12.13
C LEU A 402 3.76 22.18 -12.30
N ALA A 403 4.84 22.81 -11.83
CA ALA A 403 6.19 22.28 -11.94
C ALA A 403 6.35 20.95 -11.20
N LEU A 404 5.89 20.88 -9.95
CA LEU A 404 5.93 19.65 -9.18
C LEU A 404 5.02 18.56 -9.75
N LYS A 405 3.80 18.93 -10.19
CA LYS A 405 2.88 17.97 -10.83
C LYS A 405 3.53 17.27 -12.02
N ARG A 406 4.30 17.98 -12.84
CA ARG A 406 4.94 17.39 -14.02
C ARG A 406 6.23 16.66 -13.77
N ALA A 407 6.99 17.09 -12.78
CA ALA A 407 8.09 16.28 -12.27
C ALA A 407 7.54 14.89 -11.84
N TYR A 408 6.40 14.87 -11.13
CA TYR A 408 5.69 13.64 -10.80
C TYR A 408 5.18 12.87 -12.04
N GLU A 409 4.54 13.52 -13.01
CA GLU A 409 4.06 12.83 -14.23
C GLU A 409 5.21 12.20 -15.04
N SER A 410 6.36 12.88 -15.11
CA SER A 410 7.56 12.36 -15.78
C SER A 410 8.15 11.18 -15.01
N ALA A 411 8.23 11.31 -13.68
CA ALA A 411 8.62 10.21 -12.80
C ALA A 411 7.70 8.99 -12.92
N ALA A 412 6.39 9.20 -13.06
CA ALA A 412 5.44 8.10 -13.25
C ALA A 412 5.74 7.30 -14.52
N LYS A 413 6.09 7.96 -15.63
CA LYS A 413 6.49 7.29 -16.89
C LYS A 413 7.79 6.50 -16.75
N ILE A 414 8.78 7.05 -16.05
CA ILE A 414 10.05 6.36 -15.77
C ILE A 414 9.80 5.04 -15.04
N LYS A 415 8.91 5.09 -14.04
CA LYS A 415 8.65 3.98 -13.12
C LYS A 415 7.67 2.94 -13.65
N ASP A 416 6.86 3.28 -14.64
CA ASP A 416 5.88 2.38 -15.22
C ASP A 416 6.59 1.15 -15.82
N PRO A 417 6.34 -0.08 -15.31
CA PRO A 417 6.95 -1.30 -15.82
C PRO A 417 6.65 -1.58 -17.30
N SER A 418 5.56 -1.02 -17.83
CA SER A 418 5.18 -1.14 -19.24
C SER A 418 5.76 -0.05 -20.14
N ASP A 419 6.40 0.98 -19.58
CA ASP A 419 6.94 2.11 -20.33
C ASP A 419 8.45 2.37 -20.07
N GLY A 420 8.79 3.24 -19.11
CA GLY A 420 10.19 3.56 -18.79
C GLY A 420 10.92 2.43 -18.08
N ASN A 421 10.18 1.64 -17.29
CA ASN A 421 10.63 0.42 -16.62
C ASN A 421 11.98 0.59 -15.89
N ALA A 422 12.09 1.62 -15.04
CA ALA A 422 13.26 1.89 -14.22
C ALA A 422 12.91 2.26 -12.78
N SER A 423 13.78 1.91 -11.83
CA SER A 423 13.69 2.36 -10.45
C SER A 423 14.17 3.81 -10.33
N LEU A 424 13.41 4.66 -9.64
CA LEU A 424 13.72 6.08 -9.45
C LEU A 424 13.98 6.37 -7.97
N PHE A 425 15.14 6.94 -7.69
CA PHE A 425 15.60 7.31 -6.36
C PHE A 425 15.71 8.82 -6.25
N VAL A 426 15.54 9.37 -5.05
CA VAL A 426 15.66 10.81 -4.80
C VAL A 426 16.57 11.05 -3.60
N LEU A 427 17.65 11.80 -3.83
CA LEU A 427 18.46 12.38 -2.77
C LEU A 427 18.15 13.86 -2.66
N GLY A 428 17.48 14.22 -1.57
CA GLY A 428 17.24 15.61 -1.17
C GLY A 428 18.40 16.16 -0.36
N ILE A 429 18.94 17.32 -0.74
CA ILE A 429 20.00 18.00 0.03
C ILE A 429 19.41 19.26 0.67
N GLU A 430 18.99 19.14 1.93
CA GLU A 430 18.29 20.22 2.65
C GLU A 430 17.10 20.77 1.86
N ILE A 431 16.19 19.89 1.43
CA ILE A 431 14.99 20.27 0.68
C ILE A 431 14.20 21.32 1.47
N ASP A 432 13.85 22.40 0.79
CA ASP A 432 12.98 23.45 1.31
C ASP A 432 11.89 23.85 0.30
N ALA A 433 10.85 24.51 0.80
CA ALA A 433 9.76 25.06 0.02
C ALA A 433 9.98 26.55 -0.27
N GLN A 434 9.66 26.98 -1.49
CA GLN A 434 9.79 28.39 -1.84
C GLN A 434 8.82 29.26 -1.02
N THR A 435 9.32 30.33 -0.39
CA THR A 435 8.50 31.31 0.36
C THR A 435 8.52 32.70 -0.29
N PRO A 436 7.37 33.33 -0.57
CA PRO A 436 6.01 32.80 -0.43
C PRO A 436 5.70 31.70 -1.49
N GLY A 437 4.85 30.75 -1.12
CA GLY A 437 4.45 29.63 -1.98
C GLY A 437 3.26 28.85 -1.39
N PRO A 438 2.67 27.91 -2.14
CA PRO A 438 1.47 27.18 -1.74
C PRO A 438 1.77 25.92 -0.92
N TYR A 439 3.04 25.55 -0.79
CA TYR A 439 3.47 24.32 -0.14
C TYR A 439 4.32 24.63 1.08
N THR A 440 4.15 23.81 2.12
CA THR A 440 5.10 23.68 3.21
C THR A 440 6.28 22.78 2.80
N ARG A 441 7.36 22.77 3.58
CA ARG A 441 8.46 21.82 3.38
C ARG A 441 7.98 20.37 3.36
N GLU A 442 7.07 20.00 4.26
CA GLU A 442 6.54 18.63 4.35
C GLU A 442 5.70 18.26 3.12
N ASP A 443 4.97 19.21 2.54
CA ASP A 443 4.25 18.98 1.28
C ASP A 443 5.23 18.65 0.14
N VAL A 444 6.34 19.39 0.05
CA VAL A 444 7.40 19.12 -0.95
C VAL A 444 8.01 17.74 -0.74
N LEU A 445 8.33 17.36 0.50
CA LEU A 445 8.85 16.03 0.80
C LEU A 445 7.88 14.92 0.42
N ASN A 446 6.60 15.07 0.75
CA ASN A 446 5.57 14.11 0.38
C ASN A 446 5.45 13.95 -1.14
N ILE A 447 5.51 15.06 -1.89
CA ILE A 447 5.52 15.00 -3.36
C ILE A 447 6.80 14.30 -3.86
N MET A 448 7.97 14.60 -3.30
CA MET A 448 9.24 13.95 -3.66
C MET A 448 9.24 12.44 -3.35
N ARG A 449 8.60 12.00 -2.26
CA ARG A 449 8.37 10.57 -1.96
C ARG A 449 7.56 9.90 -3.08
N THR A 450 6.57 10.60 -3.65
CA THR A 450 5.81 10.07 -4.80
C THR A 450 6.54 10.12 -6.14
N ILE A 451 7.58 10.97 -6.27
CA ILE A 451 8.51 10.95 -7.40
C ILE A 451 9.34 9.67 -7.34
N ALA A 452 9.91 9.34 -6.18
CA ALA A 452 10.65 8.08 -5.98
C ALA A 452 9.78 6.83 -6.27
N SER A 453 10.40 5.68 -6.57
CA SER A 453 9.66 4.43 -6.83
C SER A 453 8.87 3.97 -5.63
N THR A 454 9.48 4.03 -4.45
CA THR A 454 8.81 3.88 -3.17
C THR A 454 9.22 5.02 -2.26
N GLY A 455 8.40 5.38 -1.28
CA GLY A 455 8.68 6.54 -0.41
C GLY A 455 10.02 6.45 0.33
N SER A 456 10.48 5.23 0.63
CA SER A 456 11.77 4.97 1.30
C SER A 456 13.00 5.20 0.41
N TYR A 457 12.82 5.33 -0.91
CA TYR A 457 13.89 5.74 -1.83
C TYR A 457 14.10 7.26 -1.87
N LEU A 458 13.26 8.06 -1.18
CA LEU A 458 13.62 9.42 -0.83
C LEU A 458 14.51 9.40 0.41
N ARG A 459 15.73 9.91 0.28
CA ARG A 459 16.63 10.16 1.41
C ARG A 459 16.99 11.63 1.47
N GLU A 460 17.15 12.13 2.69
CA GLU A 460 17.57 13.51 2.93
C GLU A 460 18.97 13.56 3.52
N ALA A 461 19.76 14.51 3.05
CA ALA A 461 21.08 14.82 3.58
C ALA A 461 21.18 16.32 3.90
N ALA A 462 22.07 16.67 4.84
CA ALA A 462 22.34 18.05 5.22
C ALA A 462 23.77 18.46 4.83
N GLU A 463 23.97 19.76 4.60
CA GLU A 463 25.29 20.35 4.39
C GLU A 463 26.04 20.53 5.72
N SER A 464 25.32 20.84 6.80
CA SER A 464 25.92 21.15 8.10
C SER A 464 26.52 19.90 8.76
N GLY A 465 27.85 19.90 8.96
CA GLY A 465 28.59 18.81 9.60
C GLY A 465 29.90 18.49 8.89
N SER A 466 29.96 17.33 8.21
CA SER A 466 31.09 16.86 7.38
C SER A 466 30.59 16.49 5.97
N GLU A 467 31.46 16.12 5.03
CA GLU A 467 31.04 15.69 3.67
C GLU A 467 30.23 14.39 3.66
N ARG A 468 30.32 13.64 4.75
CA ARG A 468 29.88 12.25 4.85
C ARG A 468 28.37 12.01 4.75
N PRO A 469 27.46 12.88 5.20
CA PRO A 469 26.02 12.57 5.15
C PRO A 469 25.49 12.34 3.73
N ILE A 470 25.91 13.16 2.75
CA ILE A 470 25.47 13.01 1.35
C ILE A 470 26.05 11.72 0.74
N ILE A 471 27.32 11.42 1.04
CA ILE A 471 28.00 10.18 0.61
C ILE A 471 27.29 8.96 1.21
N GLU A 472 27.07 8.95 2.53
CA GLU A 472 26.48 7.83 3.26
C GLU A 472 25.07 7.50 2.75
N GLU A 473 24.24 8.50 2.46
CA GLU A 473 22.90 8.25 1.91
C GLU A 473 22.95 7.75 0.46
N LEU A 474 23.85 8.25 -0.39
CA LEU A 474 24.04 7.71 -1.74
C LEU A 474 24.63 6.29 -1.74
N GLU A 475 25.53 5.98 -0.81
CA GLU A 475 26.04 4.61 -0.64
C GLU A 475 24.93 3.65 -0.22
N ARG A 476 24.02 4.07 0.66
CA ARG A 476 22.83 3.28 1.02
C ARG A 476 21.91 3.06 -0.18
N LEU A 477 21.61 4.11 -0.94
CA LEU A 477 20.80 4.00 -2.17
C LEU A 477 21.40 2.99 -3.16
N VAL A 478 22.73 2.97 -3.31
CA VAL A 478 23.39 1.97 -4.17
C VAL A 478 23.30 0.57 -3.60
N ARG A 479 23.37 0.38 -2.28
CA ARG A 479 23.16 -0.95 -1.69
C ARG A 479 21.75 -1.47 -1.99
N ASP A 480 20.75 -0.60 -1.97
CA ASP A 480 19.38 -0.95 -2.32
C ASP A 480 19.25 -1.42 -3.78
N LEU A 481 20.07 -0.88 -4.68
CA LEU A 481 20.15 -1.33 -6.09
C LEU A 481 20.75 -2.74 -6.25
N LEU A 482 21.44 -3.26 -5.24
CA LEU A 482 22.20 -4.52 -5.33
C LEU A 482 21.52 -5.69 -4.60
N VAL A 483 20.34 -5.46 -4.04
CA VAL A 483 19.56 -6.46 -3.32
C VAL A 483 18.17 -6.62 -3.94
N LEU A 484 17.50 -7.72 -3.61
CA LEU A 484 16.13 -7.99 -3.99
C LEU A 484 15.25 -7.93 -2.74
N ALA A 485 14.26 -7.04 -2.73
CA ALA A 485 13.29 -6.95 -1.64
C ALA A 485 12.02 -7.78 -1.97
N GLY A 486 11.51 -8.51 -0.98
CA GLY A 486 10.39 -9.44 -1.13
C GLY A 486 9.27 -9.22 -0.13
N SER A 487 8.03 -9.26 -0.62
CA SER A 487 6.81 -9.07 0.19
C SER A 487 6.29 -10.39 0.75
N LEU A 488 5.55 -10.32 1.85
CA LEU A 488 4.67 -11.41 2.28
C LEU A 488 3.43 -11.46 1.39
N ARG A 489 2.83 -12.65 1.22
CA ARG A 489 1.44 -12.74 0.72
C ARG A 489 0.49 -12.95 1.88
N LEU A 490 -0.48 -12.05 2.06
CA LEU A 490 -1.34 -12.01 3.24
C LEU A 490 -2.82 -12.22 2.88
N SER A 491 -3.51 -13.07 3.65
CA SER A 491 -4.97 -13.19 3.62
C SER A 491 -5.52 -13.08 5.03
N LEU A 492 -6.47 -12.17 5.24
CA LEU A 492 -7.09 -11.87 6.52
C LEU A 492 -8.46 -12.53 6.60
N LYS A 493 -8.73 -13.16 7.75
CA LYS A 493 -10.05 -13.67 8.13
C LYS A 493 -10.43 -13.14 9.51
N ASP A 494 -11.62 -12.57 9.62
CA ASP A 494 -12.20 -12.14 10.90
C ASP A 494 -13.61 -12.70 11.07
N THR A 495 -13.89 -13.32 12.21
CA THR A 495 -15.19 -13.96 12.49
C THR A 495 -15.89 -13.21 13.61
N ILE A 496 -16.95 -12.46 13.26
CA ILE A 496 -17.76 -11.70 14.22
C ILE A 496 -18.45 -12.66 15.18
N ASN A 497 -18.56 -12.29 16.44
CA ASN A 497 -19.38 -13.01 17.41
C ASN A 497 -20.86 -12.75 17.12
N THR A 498 -21.41 -13.53 16.18
CA THR A 498 -22.79 -13.38 15.73
C THR A 498 -23.83 -13.76 16.78
N ALA A 499 -23.44 -14.33 17.93
CA ALA A 499 -24.37 -14.53 19.04
C ALA A 499 -24.74 -13.21 19.75
N LEU A 500 -23.86 -12.22 19.71
CA LEU A 500 -24.03 -10.95 20.42
C LEU A 500 -24.10 -9.75 19.49
N PHE A 501 -23.52 -9.83 18.31
CA PHE A 501 -23.36 -8.69 17.41
C PHE A 501 -23.77 -9.00 15.98
N GLU A 502 -24.13 -7.95 15.26
CA GLU A 502 -24.32 -7.97 13.82
C GLU A 502 -23.40 -6.97 13.15
N TYR A 503 -22.95 -7.32 11.94
CA TYR A 503 -22.26 -6.40 11.06
C TYR A 503 -23.20 -5.26 10.64
N VAL A 504 -22.70 -4.03 10.61
CA VAL A 504 -23.44 -2.87 10.06
C VAL A 504 -23.11 -2.74 8.56
N PRO A 505 -24.09 -2.95 7.64
CA PRO A 505 -23.87 -2.87 6.20
C PRO A 505 -23.23 -1.55 5.72
N GLY A 506 -22.30 -1.64 4.79
CA GLY A 506 -21.58 -0.50 4.20
C GLY A 506 -20.47 0.09 5.06
N SER A 507 -20.24 -0.45 6.27
CA SER A 507 -19.25 0.07 7.22
C SER A 507 -17.83 -0.41 6.97
N LEU A 508 -17.62 -1.44 6.13
CA LEU A 508 -16.28 -1.99 5.88
C LEU A 508 -15.44 -0.99 5.09
N LYS A 509 -14.26 -0.65 5.62
CA LYS A 509 -13.29 0.28 5.03
C LYS A 509 -11.87 -0.23 5.22
N ILE A 510 -11.00 0.03 4.25
CA ILE A 510 -9.56 -0.17 4.36
C ILE A 510 -8.85 1.16 4.17
N SER A 511 -7.83 1.41 4.99
CA SER A 511 -6.86 2.49 4.80
C SER A 511 -5.46 1.93 4.93
N GLY A 512 -4.48 2.66 4.40
CA GLY A 512 -3.09 2.24 4.53
C GLY A 512 -2.10 3.33 4.16
N GLU A 513 -0.87 3.10 4.58
CA GLU A 513 0.29 3.93 4.32
C GLU A 513 1.47 3.01 3.99
N GLN A 514 2.26 3.40 2.99
CA GLN A 514 3.57 2.81 2.74
C GLN A 514 4.61 3.91 2.63
N ASP A 515 5.67 3.80 3.43
CA ASP A 515 6.82 4.70 3.39
C ASP A 515 6.45 6.21 3.50
N GLY A 516 5.49 6.58 4.34
CA GLY A 516 5.01 7.95 4.49
C GLY A 516 3.96 8.39 3.46
N ILE A 517 3.58 7.53 2.52
CA ILE A 517 2.60 7.82 1.48
C ILE A 517 1.29 7.12 1.77
N LEU A 518 0.21 7.89 1.85
CA LEU A 518 -1.15 7.38 2.00
C LEU A 518 -1.59 6.65 0.73
N LEU A 519 -2.23 5.50 0.93
CA LEU A 519 -2.70 4.62 -0.13
C LEU A 519 -4.21 4.76 -0.31
N LYS A 520 -4.70 4.30 -1.47
CA LYS A 520 -6.14 4.19 -1.75
C LYS A 520 -6.43 2.89 -2.50
N THR A 521 -7.71 2.53 -2.62
CA THR A 521 -8.14 1.45 -3.51
C THR A 521 -8.15 1.92 -4.97
N ALA A 522 -8.21 0.98 -5.91
CA ALA A 522 -8.24 1.32 -7.34
C ALA A 522 -9.50 2.11 -7.75
N ASP A 523 -10.63 1.84 -7.10
CA ASP A 523 -11.93 2.45 -7.43
C ASP A 523 -12.15 3.79 -6.70
N ASP A 524 -11.34 4.09 -5.67
CA ASP A 524 -11.43 5.37 -4.98
C ASP A 524 -11.01 6.52 -5.91
N PRO A 525 -11.87 7.54 -6.09
CA PRO A 525 -11.51 8.70 -6.89
C PRO A 525 -10.38 9.51 -6.22
N ASP A 526 -9.61 10.23 -7.04
CA ASP A 526 -8.67 11.22 -6.50
C ASP A 526 -9.46 12.36 -5.82
N ILE A 527 -9.13 12.66 -4.57
CA ILE A 527 -9.71 13.80 -3.83
C ILE A 527 -8.95 15.05 -4.27
N THR A 528 -9.65 15.95 -4.95
CA THR A 528 -9.06 17.16 -5.56
C THR A 528 -9.41 18.44 -4.82
N ASP A 529 -10.41 18.42 -3.94
CA ASP A 529 -10.81 19.56 -3.11
C ASP A 529 -9.92 19.63 -1.86
N PRO A 530 -9.10 20.69 -1.69
CA PRO A 530 -8.24 20.84 -0.51
C PRO A 530 -8.99 20.95 0.82
N SER A 531 -10.29 21.23 0.81
CA SER A 531 -11.14 21.28 2.00
C SER A 531 -11.73 19.93 2.40
N ALA A 532 -11.66 18.93 1.52
CA ALA A 532 -12.22 17.61 1.77
C ALA A 532 -11.33 16.78 2.72
N PRO A 533 -11.93 16.01 3.65
CA PRO A 533 -11.19 15.06 4.49
C PRO A 533 -10.38 14.07 3.65
N GLY A 534 -9.12 13.83 4.05
CA GLY A 534 -8.24 12.87 3.38
C GLY A 534 -7.65 13.36 2.04
N TYR A 535 -7.82 14.65 1.71
CA TYR A 535 -7.07 15.31 0.65
C TYR A 535 -5.56 15.21 0.93
N THR A 536 -4.79 14.99 -0.13
CA THR A 536 -3.33 15.00 -0.13
C THR A 536 -2.86 15.91 -1.25
N VAL A 537 -1.75 16.63 -1.03
CA VAL A 537 -1.11 17.46 -2.07
C VAL A 537 -0.56 16.65 -3.25
N TYR A 538 -0.43 15.33 -3.07
CA TYR A 538 0.02 14.34 -4.04
C TYR A 538 -1.10 13.35 -4.38
N LYS A 539 -0.95 12.61 -5.49
CA LYS A 539 -1.88 11.54 -5.86
C LYS A 539 -1.58 10.26 -5.06
N LYS A 540 -2.57 9.76 -4.31
CA LYS A 540 -2.47 8.52 -3.54
C LYS A 540 -2.31 7.31 -4.48
N PRO A 541 -1.30 6.44 -4.28
CA PRO A 541 -1.15 5.21 -5.06
C PRO A 541 -2.34 4.25 -4.85
N PRO A 542 -2.93 3.69 -5.91
CA PRO A 542 -4.04 2.73 -5.84
C PRO A 542 -3.53 1.30 -5.56
N LEU A 543 -2.95 1.07 -4.39
CA LEU A 543 -2.33 -0.22 -4.02
C LEU A 543 -3.18 -1.08 -3.07
N LEU A 544 -4.21 -0.51 -2.45
CA LEU A 544 -5.07 -1.26 -1.54
C LEU A 544 -6.06 -2.14 -2.32
N PRO A 545 -6.37 -3.35 -1.82
CA PRO A 545 -7.44 -4.17 -2.38
C PRO A 545 -8.80 -3.47 -2.20
N ILE A 546 -9.73 -3.74 -3.10
CA ILE A 546 -11.12 -3.30 -2.96
C ILE A 546 -11.76 -4.09 -1.82
N VAL A 547 -12.45 -3.38 -0.91
CA VAL A 547 -13.22 -3.99 0.17
C VAL A 547 -14.64 -3.43 0.21
N ASP A 548 -15.62 -4.32 0.32
CA ASP A 548 -17.04 -4.00 0.43
C ASP A 548 -17.82 -5.11 1.17
N ASP A 549 -19.13 -4.98 1.26
CA ASP A 549 -20.00 -5.96 1.94
C ASP A 549 -19.94 -7.37 1.29
N GLY A 550 -19.47 -7.47 0.04
CA GLY A 550 -19.22 -8.75 -0.64
C GLY A 550 -18.06 -9.55 -0.05
N ASN A 551 -17.19 -8.93 0.74
CA ASN A 551 -16.16 -9.62 1.53
C ASN A 551 -16.72 -10.35 2.76
N ILE A 552 -18.02 -10.26 3.01
CA ILE A 552 -18.66 -10.71 4.24
C ILE A 552 -19.64 -11.82 3.92
N GLN A 553 -19.46 -12.97 4.57
CA GLN A 553 -20.37 -14.11 4.45
C GLN A 553 -20.61 -14.69 5.84
N ASP A 554 -21.88 -14.76 6.26
CA ASP A 554 -22.30 -15.40 7.52
C ASP A 554 -21.52 -14.89 8.76
N GLY A 555 -21.25 -13.58 8.83
CA GLY A 555 -20.48 -12.96 9.92
C GLY A 555 -18.96 -13.12 9.82
N VAL A 556 -18.46 -13.72 8.74
CA VAL A 556 -17.03 -13.88 8.45
C VAL A 556 -16.59 -12.87 7.39
N ILE A 557 -15.64 -12.02 7.74
CA ILE A 557 -14.97 -11.08 6.84
C ILE A 557 -13.72 -11.76 6.28
N THR A 558 -13.60 -11.86 4.96
CA THR A 558 -12.40 -12.39 4.29
C THR A 558 -11.84 -11.38 3.30
N VAL A 559 -10.57 -11.00 3.49
CA VAL A 559 -9.88 -10.03 2.63
C VAL A 559 -8.54 -10.63 2.19
N ASP A 560 -8.35 -10.75 0.87
CA ASP A 560 -7.03 -11.03 0.31
C ASP A 560 -6.27 -9.71 0.14
N LEU A 561 -5.20 -9.53 0.93
CA LEU A 561 -4.37 -8.33 0.88
C LEU A 561 -3.28 -8.45 -0.20
N GLY A 562 -3.07 -9.65 -0.76
CA GLY A 562 -2.02 -9.89 -1.74
C GLY A 562 -0.62 -9.65 -1.17
N ASN A 563 0.26 -9.03 -1.96
CA ASN A 563 1.64 -8.75 -1.58
C ASN A 563 1.72 -7.52 -0.64
N VAL A 564 2.24 -7.69 0.57
CA VAL A 564 2.47 -6.61 1.54
C VAL A 564 3.88 -6.74 2.16
N PRO A 565 4.75 -5.72 2.14
CA PRO A 565 4.62 -4.41 1.49
C PRO A 565 4.31 -4.49 -0.01
N PHE A 566 3.73 -3.43 -0.58
CA PHE A 566 3.35 -3.39 -1.99
C PHE A 566 4.53 -3.05 -2.89
N PHE A 567 4.58 -3.62 -4.09
CA PHE A 567 5.59 -3.27 -5.09
C PHE A 567 5.30 -1.93 -5.77
N PRO A 568 6.33 -1.18 -6.17
CA PRO A 568 7.75 -1.41 -5.86
C PRO A 568 8.08 -1.10 -4.38
N LEU A 569 9.07 -1.80 -3.81
CA LEU A 569 9.50 -1.65 -2.41
C LEU A 569 11.03 -1.68 -2.28
N SER A 570 11.53 -1.21 -1.15
CA SER A 570 12.95 -1.23 -0.76
C SER A 570 13.17 -2.16 0.43
N PRO A 571 14.43 -2.45 0.82
CA PRO A 571 14.75 -3.10 2.09
C PRO A 571 14.22 -2.37 3.33
N ASP A 572 14.08 -1.04 3.25
CA ASP A 572 13.65 -0.18 4.34
C ASP A 572 12.13 0.09 4.31
N SER A 573 11.40 -0.50 3.34
CA SER A 573 9.98 -0.25 3.20
C SER A 573 9.17 -0.72 4.41
N LYS A 574 8.16 0.07 4.78
CA LYS A 574 7.23 -0.21 5.86
C LYS A 574 5.82 0.09 5.41
N THR A 575 4.94 -0.89 5.56
CA THR A 575 3.53 -0.75 5.24
C THR A 575 2.69 -0.92 6.49
N ARG A 576 1.74 -0.02 6.70
CA ARG A 576 0.71 -0.10 7.73
C ARG A 576 -0.65 -0.07 7.07
N LEU A 577 -1.51 -1.02 7.41
CA LEU A 577 -2.87 -1.15 6.93
C LEU A 577 -3.82 -1.15 8.12
N GLN A 578 -4.99 -0.56 7.96
CA GLN A 578 -6.09 -0.66 8.91
C GLN A 578 -7.36 -1.06 8.16
N LEU A 579 -7.89 -2.23 8.48
CA LEU A 579 -9.26 -2.60 8.15
C LEU A 579 -10.16 -2.11 9.28
N SER A 580 -11.30 -1.51 8.97
CA SER A 580 -12.27 -1.09 9.97
C SER A 580 -13.69 -1.39 9.53
N TYR A 581 -14.55 -1.69 10.49
CA TYR A 581 -15.97 -1.92 10.29
C TYR A 581 -16.75 -1.64 11.57
N GLU A 582 -18.07 -1.58 11.48
CA GLU A 582 -18.95 -1.39 12.63
C GLU A 582 -19.74 -2.66 12.93
N ILE A 583 -19.93 -2.90 14.22
CA ILE A 583 -20.85 -3.91 14.74
C ILE A 583 -21.89 -3.25 15.63
N THR A 584 -23.09 -3.82 15.65
CA THR A 584 -24.16 -3.41 16.55
C THR A 584 -24.65 -4.59 17.39
N ALA A 585 -24.98 -4.32 18.63
CA ALA A 585 -25.44 -5.27 19.63
C ALA A 585 -26.83 -5.82 19.25
N LYS A 586 -26.97 -7.15 19.30
CA LYS A 586 -28.27 -7.83 19.26
C LYS A 586 -29.03 -7.58 20.56
N GLY A 587 -30.32 -7.91 20.57
CA GLY A 587 -31.18 -7.78 21.74
C GLY A 587 -30.70 -8.54 22.99
N ALA A 588 -29.83 -9.54 22.84
CA ALA A 588 -29.25 -10.30 23.95
C ALA A 588 -27.97 -9.70 24.54
N ALA A 589 -27.31 -8.75 23.86
CA ALA A 589 -26.02 -8.25 24.29
C ALA A 589 -26.16 -7.27 25.46
N SER A 590 -25.67 -7.68 26.64
CA SER A 590 -25.60 -6.84 27.84
C SER A 590 -24.44 -7.27 28.75
N GLY A 591 -23.66 -6.30 29.22
CA GLY A 591 -22.52 -6.47 30.10
C GLY A 591 -21.35 -5.56 29.76
N SER A 592 -20.32 -5.58 30.61
CA SER A 592 -19.11 -4.76 30.47
C SER A 592 -17.95 -5.47 29.76
N HIS A 593 -18.12 -6.74 29.38
CA HIS A 593 -17.04 -7.59 28.86
C HIS A 593 -17.53 -8.50 27.73
N LEU A 594 -17.99 -7.90 26.64
CA LEU A 594 -18.56 -8.60 25.49
C LEU A 594 -17.50 -8.75 24.38
N HIS A 595 -17.14 -10.00 24.04
CA HIS A 595 -16.16 -10.27 22.99
C HIS A 595 -16.77 -10.04 21.61
N THR A 596 -16.07 -9.27 20.76
CA THR A 596 -16.54 -8.91 19.41
C THR A 596 -16.35 -10.03 18.37
N ASN A 597 -15.49 -11.02 18.66
CA ASN A 597 -15.20 -12.17 17.81
C ASN A 597 -15.06 -13.44 18.66
N ASN A 598 -15.07 -14.58 17.98
CA ASN A 598 -14.72 -15.86 18.57
C ASN A 598 -13.20 -16.05 18.63
N ASP A 599 -12.72 -16.77 19.63
CA ASP A 599 -11.30 -16.95 19.83
C ASP A 599 -10.65 -17.81 18.76
N ARG A 600 -9.48 -17.36 18.29
CA ARG A 600 -8.67 -18.02 17.24
C ARG A 600 -9.38 -18.13 15.89
N GLU A 601 -10.55 -17.53 15.72
CA GLU A 601 -11.26 -17.47 14.44
C GLU A 601 -10.99 -16.17 13.67
N THR A 602 -10.25 -15.25 14.30
CA THR A 602 -9.68 -14.06 13.67
C THR A 602 -8.17 -14.22 13.52
N PHE A 603 -7.69 -14.27 12.28
CA PHE A 603 -6.29 -14.51 11.97
C PHE A 603 -5.89 -13.95 10.61
N VAL A 604 -4.58 -13.74 10.45
CA VAL A 604 -3.95 -13.55 9.14
C VAL A 604 -3.17 -14.81 8.78
N THR A 605 -3.39 -15.31 7.56
CA THR A 605 -2.56 -16.33 6.93
C THR A 605 -1.53 -15.65 6.06
N PHE A 606 -0.28 -16.10 6.13
CA PHE A 606 0.80 -15.50 5.35
C PHE A 606 1.74 -16.55 4.75
N LEU A 607 2.22 -16.24 3.55
CA LEU A 607 3.25 -17.00 2.84
C LEU A 607 4.53 -16.17 2.76
N GLU A 608 5.63 -16.80 3.12
CA GLU A 608 6.96 -16.20 3.11
C GLU A 608 7.66 -16.50 1.77
N PRO A 609 8.29 -15.49 1.15
CA PRO A 609 8.98 -15.70 -0.11
C PRO A 609 10.27 -16.50 0.07
N SER A 610 10.73 -17.14 -1.00
CA SER A 610 12.09 -17.64 -1.13
C SER A 610 12.66 -17.26 -2.48
N HIS A 611 13.97 -17.08 -2.52
CA HIS A 611 14.70 -16.70 -3.71
C HIS A 611 15.48 -17.92 -4.18
N LEU A 612 14.91 -18.69 -5.12
CA LEU A 612 15.48 -19.97 -5.53
C LEU A 612 16.53 -19.85 -6.63
N THR A 613 16.70 -18.68 -7.23
CA THR A 613 17.59 -18.49 -8.36
C THR A 613 18.20 -17.10 -8.32
N ALA A 614 19.50 -17.03 -8.03
CA ALA A 614 20.20 -15.81 -7.66
C ALA A 614 20.23 -14.71 -8.73
N ASP A 615 19.98 -15.06 -9.99
CA ASP A 615 20.12 -14.19 -11.16
C ASP A 615 18.77 -13.64 -11.68
N THR A 616 17.65 -13.91 -10.99
CA THR A 616 16.31 -13.45 -11.34
C THR A 616 15.62 -12.74 -10.18
N ALA A 617 14.84 -11.70 -10.46
CA ALA A 617 14.05 -10.98 -9.46
C ALA A 617 12.79 -11.77 -8.99
N VAL A 618 12.59 -13.00 -9.45
CA VAL A 618 11.40 -13.80 -9.16
C VAL A 618 11.51 -14.49 -7.81
N LEU A 619 10.53 -14.24 -6.94
CA LEU A 619 10.36 -14.92 -5.65
C LEU A 619 9.32 -16.03 -5.74
N THR A 620 9.58 -17.16 -5.07
CA THR A 620 8.63 -18.27 -4.92
C THR A 620 7.94 -18.21 -3.57
N TYR A 621 6.71 -18.72 -3.50
CA TYR A 621 5.89 -18.74 -2.29
C TYR A 621 5.47 -20.19 -1.98
N ASP A 622 6.45 -21.08 -1.97
CA ASP A 622 6.31 -22.53 -1.72
C ASP A 622 6.53 -22.92 -0.25
N ASN A 623 6.91 -21.96 0.59
CA ASN A 623 6.98 -22.18 2.04
C ASN A 623 5.58 -22.52 2.61
N PRO A 624 5.51 -23.35 3.67
CA PRO A 624 4.25 -23.64 4.35
C PRO A 624 3.57 -22.36 4.83
N ALA A 625 2.26 -22.25 4.60
CA ALA A 625 1.47 -21.15 5.12
C ALA A 625 1.55 -21.11 6.65
N ARG A 626 1.76 -19.91 7.19
CA ARG A 626 1.79 -19.62 8.61
C ARG A 626 0.56 -18.79 8.99
N THR A 627 0.19 -18.84 10.26
CA THR A 627 -0.98 -18.13 10.78
C THR A 627 -0.62 -17.35 12.03
N LEU A 628 -1.06 -16.09 12.09
CA LEU A 628 -1.04 -15.27 13.31
C LEU A 628 -2.48 -14.94 13.71
N HIS A 629 -2.81 -15.20 14.97
CA HIS A 629 -4.12 -14.91 15.52
C HIS A 629 -4.13 -13.52 16.14
N PHE A 630 -5.15 -12.73 15.82
CA PHE A 630 -5.36 -11.42 16.42
C PHE A 630 -5.76 -11.55 17.89
N PRO A 631 -5.54 -10.50 18.71
CA PRO A 631 -6.18 -10.42 20.01
C PRO A 631 -7.71 -10.29 19.85
N THR A 632 -8.46 -10.69 20.87
CA THR A 632 -9.94 -10.56 20.90
C THR A 632 -10.29 -9.31 21.72
N PRO A 633 -10.74 -8.19 21.10
CA PRO A 633 -11.16 -7.02 21.85
C PRO A 633 -12.55 -7.23 22.46
N VAL A 634 -12.79 -6.53 23.57
CA VAL A 634 -14.05 -6.54 24.31
C VAL A 634 -14.68 -5.15 24.31
N VAL A 635 -16.02 -5.13 24.31
CA VAL A 635 -16.82 -3.90 24.38
C VAL A 635 -17.82 -4.00 25.52
N SER A 636 -18.39 -2.86 25.91
CA SER A 636 -19.44 -2.76 26.91
C SER A 636 -20.77 -2.40 26.25
N CYS A 637 -21.87 -2.98 26.70
CA CYS A 637 -23.22 -2.59 26.27
C CYS A 637 -24.17 -2.76 27.44
N HIS A 638 -24.93 -1.73 27.78
CA HIS A 638 -25.81 -1.72 28.95
C HIS A 638 -27.22 -1.23 28.55
N PRO A 639 -27.97 -2.03 27.77
CA PRO A 639 -29.34 -1.67 27.43
C PRO A 639 -30.25 -1.82 28.66
N ASP A 640 -31.31 -1.02 28.72
CA ASP A 640 -32.33 -1.12 29.78
C ASP A 640 -33.09 -2.46 29.73
N VAL A 641 -33.15 -3.09 28.55
CA VAL A 641 -33.92 -4.30 28.28
C VAL A 641 -33.14 -5.22 27.35
N THR A 642 -33.17 -6.54 27.61
CA THR A 642 -32.69 -7.56 26.68
C THR A 642 -33.79 -8.55 26.29
N VAL A 643 -33.67 -9.10 25.07
CA VAL A 643 -34.40 -10.29 24.62
C VAL A 643 -33.39 -11.36 24.25
N GLU A 644 -33.49 -12.52 24.89
CA GLU A 644 -32.51 -13.60 24.80
C GLU A 644 -33.18 -14.88 24.33
N LYS A 645 -32.70 -15.46 23.24
CA LYS A 645 -33.21 -16.69 22.65
C LYS A 645 -32.16 -17.79 22.69
N PHE A 646 -32.63 -18.99 23.04
CA PHE A 646 -31.84 -20.20 23.13
C PHE A 646 -32.57 -21.40 22.52
N VAL A 647 -31.80 -22.41 22.15
CA VAL A 647 -32.26 -23.70 21.65
C VAL A 647 -31.58 -24.85 22.41
N GLY A 648 -32.20 -26.03 22.44
CA GLY A 648 -31.65 -27.24 23.04
C GLY A 648 -32.39 -28.51 22.60
N THR A 649 -31.77 -29.67 22.79
CA THR A 649 -32.39 -30.99 22.54
C THR A 649 -33.20 -31.51 23.73
N GLU A 650 -32.98 -30.95 24.92
CA GLU A 650 -33.67 -31.31 26.16
C GLU A 650 -34.33 -30.07 26.78
N ALA A 651 -35.48 -30.26 27.43
CA ALA A 651 -36.29 -29.16 27.96
C ALA A 651 -35.61 -28.39 29.11
N ASP A 652 -34.68 -29.02 29.81
CA ASP A 652 -33.87 -28.47 30.89
C ASP A 652 -32.49 -27.96 30.42
N GLN A 653 -32.13 -28.14 29.14
CA GLN A 653 -30.84 -27.74 28.56
C GLN A 653 -30.98 -26.79 27.36
N ILE A 654 -31.85 -25.78 27.48
CA ILE A 654 -32.10 -24.80 26.42
C ILE A 654 -31.16 -23.59 26.56
N ILE A 655 -29.89 -23.78 26.23
CA ILE A 655 -28.83 -22.78 26.48
C ILE A 655 -27.96 -22.47 25.25
N TYR A 656 -28.23 -23.10 24.10
CA TYR A 656 -27.41 -22.97 22.90
C TYR A 656 -27.92 -21.88 21.95
N LYS A 657 -27.01 -21.28 21.18
CA LYS A 657 -27.33 -20.36 20.07
C LYS A 657 -27.39 -21.05 18.72
N SER A 658 -26.58 -22.08 18.55
CA SER A 658 -26.59 -22.96 17.39
C SER A 658 -26.55 -24.41 17.88
N LEU A 659 -27.25 -25.31 17.18
CA LEU A 659 -27.41 -26.70 17.59
C LEU A 659 -27.47 -27.63 16.38
N ASP A 660 -26.73 -28.73 16.43
CA ASP A 660 -26.94 -29.88 15.54
C ASP A 660 -28.07 -30.76 16.07
N ALA A 661 -29.07 -31.04 15.26
CA ALA A 661 -30.22 -31.86 15.65
C ALA A 661 -30.56 -32.92 14.60
N ALA A 662 -30.85 -34.13 15.07
CA ALA A 662 -31.39 -35.17 14.23
C ALA A 662 -32.79 -34.80 13.70
N ALA A 663 -33.08 -35.18 12.45
CA ALA A 663 -34.41 -35.10 11.88
C ALA A 663 -35.41 -35.89 12.73
N CYS A 664 -36.64 -35.38 12.81
CA CYS A 664 -37.78 -36.05 13.47
C CYS A 664 -37.67 -36.15 15.00
N LYS A 665 -36.73 -35.41 15.60
CA LYS A 665 -36.62 -35.20 17.04
C LYS A 665 -37.30 -33.90 17.46
N LYS A 666 -37.58 -33.79 18.76
CA LYS A 666 -38.02 -32.54 19.36
C LYS A 666 -36.81 -31.70 19.69
N VAL A 667 -36.90 -30.41 19.39
CA VAL A 667 -36.01 -29.36 19.87
C VAL A 667 -36.84 -28.38 20.66
N TYR A 668 -36.22 -27.77 21.66
CA TYR A 668 -36.86 -26.85 22.58
C TYR A 668 -36.24 -25.47 22.40
N TYR A 669 -37.07 -24.45 22.49
CA TYR A 669 -36.67 -23.05 22.47
C TYR A 669 -37.04 -22.38 23.77
N ARG A 670 -36.22 -21.42 24.19
CA ARG A 670 -36.42 -20.58 25.36
C ARG A 670 -36.15 -19.15 24.97
N ILE A 671 -37.10 -18.27 25.25
CA ILE A 671 -36.96 -16.83 25.08
C ILE A 671 -37.12 -16.17 26.44
N ALA A 672 -36.19 -15.32 26.82
CA ALA A 672 -36.23 -14.54 28.06
C ALA A 672 -36.22 -13.05 27.72
N VAL A 673 -37.15 -12.29 28.30
CA VAL A 673 -37.12 -10.82 28.27
C VAL A 673 -36.71 -10.34 29.65
N ARG A 674 -35.60 -9.60 29.73
CA ARG A 674 -35.04 -9.12 31.00
C ARG A 674 -35.03 -7.61 31.04
N ASN A 675 -35.40 -7.06 32.19
CA ASN A 675 -35.39 -5.62 32.46
C ASN A 675 -34.26 -5.31 33.44
N HIS A 676 -33.32 -4.46 33.02
CA HIS A 676 -32.17 -4.02 33.80
C HIS A 676 -32.39 -2.64 34.44
N SER A 677 -33.51 -1.98 34.15
CA SER A 677 -33.84 -0.66 34.67
C SER A 677 -34.54 -0.72 36.02
N ASP A 678 -34.60 0.43 36.70
CA ASP A 678 -35.32 0.61 37.97
C ASP A 678 -36.84 0.73 37.82
N LEU A 679 -37.36 0.76 36.59
CA LEU A 679 -38.78 0.96 36.29
C LEU A 679 -39.37 -0.27 35.60
N PRO A 680 -40.68 -0.58 35.79
CA PRO A 680 -41.32 -1.65 35.05
C PRO A 680 -41.29 -1.36 33.54
N ALA A 681 -40.91 -2.36 32.73
CA ALA A 681 -40.87 -2.25 31.28
C ALA A 681 -42.13 -2.89 30.69
N VAL A 682 -42.86 -2.16 29.84
CA VAL A 682 -44.13 -2.60 29.24
C VAL A 682 -43.93 -2.82 27.75
N PHE A 683 -44.35 -3.98 27.25
CA PHE A 683 -44.18 -4.36 25.85
C PHE A 683 -45.50 -4.76 25.22
N PRO A 684 -45.82 -4.24 24.02
CA PRO A 684 -47.06 -4.58 23.32
C PRO A 684 -47.06 -6.02 22.79
N LEU A 685 -45.91 -6.54 22.36
CA LEU A 685 -45.87 -7.83 21.68
C LEU A 685 -44.49 -8.50 21.77
N LEU A 686 -44.47 -9.80 22.04
CA LEU A 686 -43.33 -10.70 21.83
C LEU A 686 -43.78 -11.85 20.93
N TYR A 687 -43.00 -12.13 19.88
CA TYR A 687 -43.29 -13.22 18.96
C TYR A 687 -42.05 -13.92 18.44
N ASP A 688 -42.27 -15.14 17.95
CA ASP A 688 -41.27 -16.02 17.34
C ASP A 688 -41.52 -16.16 15.84
N VAL A 689 -40.46 -16.17 15.04
CA VAL A 689 -40.51 -16.32 13.58
C VAL A 689 -39.56 -17.40 13.11
N PHE A 690 -40.16 -18.48 12.60
CA PHE A 690 -39.45 -19.64 12.12
C PHE A 690 -39.03 -19.48 10.65
N GLY A 691 -37.76 -19.77 10.34
CA GLY A 691 -37.23 -19.80 8.97
C GLY A 691 -36.93 -18.43 8.34
N ALA A 692 -37.03 -17.33 9.10
CA ALA A 692 -36.57 -16.02 8.64
C ALA A 692 -35.05 -16.02 8.44
N LYS A 693 -34.56 -15.37 7.37
CA LYS A 693 -33.11 -15.30 7.06
C LYS A 693 -32.44 -14.02 7.55
N SER A 694 -33.22 -13.06 8.03
CA SER A 694 -32.73 -11.80 8.58
C SER A 694 -33.72 -11.23 9.61
N ALA A 695 -33.24 -10.32 10.45
CA ALA A 695 -34.08 -9.58 11.39
C ALA A 695 -35.22 -8.82 10.68
N ASP A 696 -34.93 -8.18 9.55
CA ASP A 696 -35.94 -7.48 8.73
C ASP A 696 -37.05 -8.42 8.22
N GLN A 697 -36.69 -9.62 7.76
CA GLN A 697 -37.67 -10.63 7.37
C GLN A 697 -38.50 -11.12 8.55
N ALA A 698 -37.88 -11.28 9.72
CA ALA A 698 -38.60 -11.68 10.93
C ALA A 698 -39.58 -10.59 11.37
N GLU A 699 -39.15 -9.33 11.34
CA GLU A 699 -39.96 -8.18 11.73
C GLU A 699 -41.22 -8.06 10.87
N HIS A 700 -41.08 -8.25 9.55
CA HIS A 700 -42.19 -8.15 8.59
C HIS A 700 -42.93 -9.46 8.32
N SER A 701 -42.60 -10.55 9.01
CA SER A 701 -43.23 -11.86 8.77
C SER A 701 -44.70 -11.87 9.21
N THR A 702 -45.56 -12.33 8.31
CA THR A 702 -46.96 -12.63 8.63
C THR A 702 -47.14 -14.01 9.28
N GLU A 703 -46.15 -14.89 9.16
CA GLU A 703 -46.12 -16.23 9.76
C GLU A 703 -45.34 -16.18 11.08
N ARG A 704 -46.00 -15.67 12.13
CA ARG A 704 -45.41 -15.50 13.46
C ARG A 704 -46.19 -16.23 14.55
N ARG A 705 -45.48 -16.78 15.52
CA ARG A 705 -46.05 -17.36 16.74
C ARG A 705 -46.01 -16.31 17.85
N ILE A 706 -47.18 -15.80 18.23
CA ILE A 706 -47.31 -14.85 19.35
C ILE A 706 -47.03 -15.59 20.65
N LEU A 707 -46.15 -15.03 21.49
CA LEU A 707 -45.77 -15.58 22.78
C LEU A 707 -46.38 -14.80 23.94
N ALA A 708 -46.46 -13.47 23.82
CA ALA A 708 -47.12 -12.58 24.77
C ALA A 708 -47.60 -11.28 24.10
N GLU A 709 -48.66 -10.71 24.67
CA GLU A 709 -49.24 -9.42 24.30
C GLU A 709 -49.44 -8.58 25.57
N ASP A 710 -49.25 -7.26 25.47
CA ASP A 710 -49.48 -6.28 26.54
C ASP A 710 -48.95 -6.72 27.91
N PHE A 711 -47.68 -7.13 27.96
CA PHE A 711 -47.06 -7.67 29.17
C PHE A 711 -46.05 -6.71 29.80
N THR A 712 -45.83 -6.88 31.10
CA THR A 712 -44.93 -6.04 31.90
C THR A 712 -43.86 -6.90 32.56
N VAL A 713 -42.59 -6.51 32.41
CA VAL A 713 -41.46 -7.11 33.11
C VAL A 713 -41.06 -6.20 34.28
N PRO A 714 -41.11 -6.70 35.53
CA PRO A 714 -40.71 -5.90 36.70
C PRO A 714 -39.26 -5.39 36.62
N PRO A 715 -38.90 -4.32 37.37
CA PRO A 715 -37.52 -3.86 37.49
C PRO A 715 -36.59 -4.98 37.94
N HIS A 716 -35.41 -5.09 37.32
CA HIS A 716 -34.38 -6.09 37.66
C HIS A 716 -34.84 -7.55 37.61
N ASP A 717 -35.88 -7.85 36.83
CA ASP A 717 -36.48 -9.18 36.71
C ASP A 717 -36.52 -9.66 35.25
N SER A 718 -36.94 -10.91 35.04
CA SER A 718 -37.05 -11.52 33.72
C SER A 718 -38.30 -12.37 33.57
N MET A 719 -38.88 -12.38 32.36
CA MET A 719 -39.98 -13.27 32.00
C MET A 719 -39.54 -14.25 30.91
N GLU A 720 -39.77 -15.54 31.14
CA GLU A 720 -39.33 -16.62 30.25
C GLU A 720 -40.50 -17.32 29.56
N PHE A 721 -40.26 -17.74 28.32
CA PHE A 721 -41.20 -18.44 27.46
C PHE A 721 -40.51 -19.64 26.84
N THR A 722 -41.12 -20.82 26.91
CA THR A 722 -40.58 -22.04 26.31
C THR A 722 -41.58 -22.69 25.38
N PHE A 723 -41.07 -23.29 24.30
CA PHE A 723 -41.89 -24.06 23.37
C PHE A 723 -41.06 -25.11 22.62
N GLU A 724 -41.74 -26.11 22.05
CA GLU A 724 -41.11 -27.15 21.26
C GLU A 724 -41.37 -27.00 19.75
N TYR A 725 -40.44 -27.52 18.96
CA TYR A 725 -40.56 -27.76 17.52
C TYR A 725 -40.11 -29.19 17.22
N LYS A 726 -40.78 -29.86 16.29
CA LYS A 726 -40.37 -31.18 15.80
C LYS A 726 -39.69 -31.02 14.44
N THR A 727 -38.39 -31.33 14.38
CA THR A 727 -37.61 -31.29 13.12
C THR A 727 -38.22 -32.23 12.09
N LYS A 728 -38.10 -31.89 10.80
CA LYS A 728 -38.64 -32.69 9.69
C LYS A 728 -37.51 -33.14 8.77
N CYS A 729 -37.75 -34.23 8.06
CA CYS A 729 -36.85 -34.66 7.00
C CYS A 729 -36.80 -33.65 5.86
N GLY A 730 -35.58 -33.32 5.44
CA GLY A 730 -35.32 -32.27 4.45
C GLY A 730 -35.30 -30.85 5.02
N ASP A 731 -35.50 -30.66 6.33
CA ASP A 731 -35.08 -29.43 6.98
C ASP A 731 -33.54 -29.35 6.83
N GLY A 732 -33.03 -28.21 6.35
CA GLY A 732 -31.59 -27.92 6.30
C GLY A 732 -31.18 -27.11 7.52
N THR A 733 -30.53 -25.97 7.29
CA THR A 733 -30.34 -24.96 8.34
C THR A 733 -31.65 -24.22 8.59
N ILE A 734 -32.10 -24.23 9.84
CA ILE A 734 -33.27 -23.51 10.31
C ILE A 734 -32.81 -22.35 11.18
N SER A 735 -33.03 -21.12 10.75
CA SER A 735 -32.91 -19.93 11.59
C SER A 735 -34.24 -19.61 12.25
N ASN A 736 -34.22 -19.15 13.51
CA ASN A 736 -35.43 -18.77 14.22
C ASN A 736 -35.22 -17.50 15.05
N TYR A 737 -36.04 -16.48 14.82
CA TYR A 737 -35.93 -15.15 15.45
C TYR A 737 -36.97 -14.93 16.54
N ALA A 738 -36.57 -14.35 17.65
CA ALA A 738 -37.47 -13.75 18.64
C ALA A 738 -37.48 -12.24 18.39
N VAL A 739 -38.67 -11.63 18.33
CA VAL A 739 -38.84 -10.19 18.13
C VAL A 739 -39.67 -9.63 19.26
N LEU A 740 -39.08 -8.71 20.01
CA LEU A 740 -39.70 -7.94 21.07
C LEU A 740 -40.02 -6.54 20.55
N VAL A 741 -41.30 -6.23 20.45
CA VAL A 741 -41.74 -4.91 19.98
C VAL A 741 -41.57 -3.88 21.08
N THR A 742 -40.94 -2.74 20.77
CA THR A 742 -40.79 -1.62 21.71
C THR A 742 -41.31 -0.31 21.11
N SER A 743 -41.31 0.76 21.89
CA SER A 743 -41.77 2.09 21.46
C SER A 743 -40.79 2.83 20.54
N LEU A 744 -39.52 2.42 20.50
CA LEU A 744 -38.46 3.09 19.72
C LEU A 744 -37.96 2.21 18.59
N CYS A 745 -37.47 1.02 18.91
CA CYS A 745 -36.94 0.05 17.97
C CYS A 745 -37.20 -1.38 18.47
N ASN A 746 -37.53 -2.28 17.56
CA ASN A 746 -37.74 -3.67 17.93
C ASN A 746 -36.40 -4.31 18.32
N LEU A 747 -36.39 -5.04 19.43
CA LEU A 747 -35.24 -5.84 19.84
C LEU A 747 -35.42 -7.25 19.29
N TYR A 748 -34.33 -7.85 18.85
CA TYR A 748 -34.37 -9.21 18.33
C TYR A 748 -33.15 -10.01 18.73
N ASP A 749 -33.34 -11.32 18.76
CA ASP A 749 -32.28 -12.30 18.97
C ASP A 749 -32.69 -13.60 18.30
N ASP A 750 -31.71 -14.40 17.89
CA ASP A 750 -31.93 -15.55 17.03
C ASP A 750 -31.14 -16.77 17.47
N THR A 751 -31.57 -17.90 16.93
CA THR A 751 -30.88 -19.18 17.05
C THR A 751 -30.91 -19.92 15.72
N SER A 752 -29.95 -20.82 15.52
CA SER A 752 -29.90 -21.69 14.35
C SER A 752 -29.89 -23.17 14.75
N ILE A 753 -30.45 -24.01 13.88
CA ILE A 753 -30.38 -25.47 13.98
C ILE A 753 -29.92 -26.03 12.65
N GLU A 754 -28.91 -26.89 12.66
CA GLU A 754 -28.56 -27.71 11.50
C GLU A 754 -29.19 -29.10 11.65
N VAL A 755 -30.11 -29.43 10.75
CA VAL A 755 -30.83 -30.71 10.79
C VAL A 755 -30.15 -31.74 9.90
N HIS A 756 -29.77 -32.87 10.48
CA HIS A 756 -29.18 -34.00 9.76
C HIS A 756 -30.07 -35.24 9.84
N ASP A 757 -30.00 -36.09 8.81
CA ASP A 757 -30.65 -37.39 8.81
C ASP A 757 -30.08 -38.26 9.94
N ASP A 758 -30.97 -38.90 10.69
CA ASP A 758 -30.63 -39.84 11.77
C ASP A 758 -31.28 -41.20 11.51
N THR A 759 -30.97 -42.18 12.35
CA THR A 759 -31.54 -43.52 12.28
C THR A 759 -32.81 -43.66 13.12
N GLY A 760 -33.73 -44.49 12.64
CA GLY A 760 -34.96 -44.85 13.32
C GLY A 760 -35.11 -46.36 13.44
N SER A 761 -36.19 -46.78 14.10
CA SER A 761 -36.57 -48.19 14.20
C SER A 761 -38.07 -48.38 14.03
N TYR A 762 -38.47 -49.55 13.54
CA TYR A 762 -39.87 -49.93 13.39
C TYR A 762 -40.07 -51.42 13.67
N THR A 763 -41.32 -51.77 13.99
CA THR A 763 -41.72 -53.15 14.27
C THR A 763 -42.61 -53.69 13.16
N VAL A 764 -42.29 -54.87 12.65
CA VAL A 764 -43.14 -55.62 11.72
C VAL A 764 -43.85 -56.73 12.49
N GLN A 765 -45.18 -56.67 12.48
CA GLN A 765 -46.06 -57.65 13.12
C GLN A 765 -46.67 -58.56 12.06
N TYR A 766 -46.66 -59.86 12.29
CA TYR A 766 -47.23 -60.85 11.37
C TYR A 766 -48.50 -61.43 12.01
N LEU A 767 -49.63 -61.18 11.36
CA LEU A 767 -50.95 -61.40 11.93
C LEU A 767 -51.82 -62.29 11.03
N ASP A 768 -52.62 -63.16 11.65
CA ASP A 768 -53.77 -63.75 10.99
C ASP A 768 -54.82 -62.66 10.74
N ARG A 769 -55.29 -62.53 9.49
CA ARG A 769 -56.29 -61.54 9.08
C ARG A 769 -57.64 -61.73 9.77
N CYS A 770 -58.03 -62.97 10.04
CA CYS A 770 -59.35 -63.31 10.58
C CYS A 770 -59.39 -63.21 12.10
N THR A 771 -58.32 -63.62 12.78
CA THR A 771 -58.28 -63.67 14.25
C THR A 771 -57.50 -62.53 14.89
N GLY A 772 -56.62 -61.85 14.14
CA GLY A 772 -55.72 -60.83 14.69
C GLY A 772 -54.60 -61.41 15.56
N ASN A 773 -54.48 -62.75 15.64
CA ASN A 773 -53.46 -63.42 16.43
C ASN A 773 -52.09 -63.34 15.75
N ARG A 774 -51.03 -63.28 16.57
CA ARG A 774 -49.64 -63.37 16.12
C ARG A 774 -49.36 -64.76 15.57
N ILE A 775 -48.90 -64.82 14.32
CA ILE A 775 -48.55 -66.09 13.67
C ILE A 775 -47.05 -66.37 13.70
N CYS A 776 -46.23 -65.35 13.93
CA CYS A 776 -44.81 -65.47 14.28
C CYS A 776 -44.37 -64.28 15.15
N PRO A 777 -43.16 -64.33 15.75
CA PRO A 777 -42.62 -63.22 16.53
C PRO A 777 -42.51 -61.92 15.72
N ASP A 778 -42.67 -60.81 16.41
CA ASP A 778 -42.49 -59.48 15.82
C ASP A 778 -41.04 -59.28 15.41
N ARG A 779 -40.82 -58.68 14.24
CA ARG A 779 -39.47 -58.32 13.76
C ARG A 779 -39.22 -56.85 14.05
N GLN A 780 -38.29 -56.59 14.96
CA GLN A 780 -37.74 -55.25 15.13
C GLN A 780 -36.68 -55.00 14.04
N VAL A 781 -36.77 -53.84 13.40
CA VAL A 781 -35.78 -53.34 12.44
C VAL A 781 -35.23 -52.05 13.01
N THR A 782 -33.92 -52.01 13.25
CA THR A 782 -33.17 -50.85 13.76
C THR A 782 -32.28 -50.27 12.67
N ASP A 783 -31.68 -49.11 12.95
CA ASP A 783 -30.62 -48.49 12.14
C ASP A 783 -31.02 -48.20 10.68
N VAL A 784 -32.31 -47.92 10.44
CA VAL A 784 -32.80 -47.47 9.13
C VAL A 784 -32.83 -45.96 9.09
N ASN A 785 -32.59 -45.34 7.93
CA ASN A 785 -32.69 -43.88 7.82
C ASN A 785 -34.11 -43.43 8.22
N ALA A 786 -34.21 -42.56 9.22
CA ALA A 786 -35.48 -42.03 9.74
C ALA A 786 -36.28 -41.29 8.66
N CYS A 787 -35.60 -40.78 7.64
CA CYS A 787 -36.20 -40.05 6.53
C CYS A 787 -36.65 -40.93 5.36
N ASP A 788 -36.40 -42.24 5.42
CA ASP A 788 -36.89 -43.18 4.41
C ASP A 788 -38.36 -43.52 4.61
N LYS A 789 -39.09 -43.55 3.49
CA LYS A 789 -40.44 -44.11 3.42
C LYS A 789 -40.39 -45.63 3.30
N ILE A 790 -40.86 -46.32 4.33
CA ILE A 790 -40.81 -47.78 4.40
C ILE A 790 -42.09 -48.38 3.84
N LYS A 791 -41.97 -49.06 2.69
CA LYS A 791 -43.10 -49.72 2.01
C LYS A 791 -43.33 -51.12 2.56
N ALA A 792 -44.52 -51.36 3.14
CA ALA A 792 -44.86 -52.62 3.80
C ALA A 792 -44.78 -53.85 2.89
N ARG A 793 -45.06 -53.70 1.59
CA ARG A 793 -44.98 -54.79 0.60
C ARG A 793 -43.58 -55.41 0.51
N LYS A 794 -42.52 -54.62 0.71
CA LYS A 794 -41.13 -55.11 0.68
C LYS A 794 -40.74 -55.93 1.91
N LEU A 795 -41.59 -55.92 2.94
CA LEU A 795 -41.34 -56.57 4.23
C LEU A 795 -42.11 -57.89 4.38
N ALA A 796 -42.96 -58.25 3.42
CA ALA A 796 -43.66 -59.54 3.42
C ALA A 796 -42.68 -60.68 3.20
N VAL A 797 -42.82 -61.73 4.01
CA VAL A 797 -41.96 -62.93 3.97
C VAL A 797 -42.81 -64.17 3.75
N CYS A 798 -42.20 -65.23 3.24
CA CYS A 798 -42.87 -66.52 3.10
C CYS A 798 -42.96 -67.19 4.48
N ILE A 799 -44.18 -67.49 4.94
CA ILE A 799 -44.44 -68.19 6.20
C ILE A 799 -45.12 -69.53 5.87
N PRO A 800 -44.58 -70.69 6.29
CA PRO A 800 -45.17 -71.99 6.00
C PRO A 800 -46.65 -72.08 6.42
N CYS A 801 -47.51 -72.60 5.56
CA CYS A 801 -48.97 -72.72 5.77
C CYS A 801 -49.76 -71.39 5.78
N TRP A 802 -49.14 -70.25 5.46
CA TRP A 802 -49.79 -68.94 5.45
C TRP A 802 -49.56 -68.19 4.13
N ARG A 803 -50.59 -67.50 3.62
CA ARG A 803 -50.53 -66.65 2.43
C ARG A 803 -50.70 -65.18 2.81
N TYR A 804 -49.75 -64.33 2.41
CA TYR A 804 -49.85 -62.88 2.59
C TYR A 804 -51.03 -62.30 1.80
N VAL A 805 -51.80 -61.40 2.42
CA VAL A 805 -52.98 -60.78 1.81
C VAL A 805 -52.90 -59.26 1.75
N SER A 806 -52.48 -58.61 2.84
CA SER A 806 -52.48 -57.14 2.92
C SER A 806 -51.58 -56.64 4.05
N ALA A 807 -51.26 -55.34 4.03
CA ALA A 807 -50.55 -54.65 5.11
C ALA A 807 -51.33 -53.41 5.57
N CYS A 808 -51.22 -53.07 6.86
CA CYS A 808 -51.72 -51.82 7.41
C CYS A 808 -50.71 -51.24 8.42
N PRO A 809 -50.29 -49.98 8.27
CA PRO A 809 -50.43 -49.17 7.05
C PRO A 809 -49.60 -49.75 5.89
N CYS A 810 -49.85 -49.29 4.65
CA CYS A 810 -49.13 -49.76 3.46
C CYS A 810 -47.73 -49.14 3.30
N GLU A 811 -47.50 -48.02 3.97
CA GLU A 811 -46.25 -47.27 4.08
C GLU A 811 -46.20 -46.68 5.50
N ILE A 812 -45.03 -46.68 6.14
CA ILE A 812 -44.78 -45.87 7.33
C ILE A 812 -43.72 -44.81 7.02
N ASP A 813 -43.90 -43.67 7.66
CA ASP A 813 -42.94 -42.58 7.76
C ASP A 813 -42.49 -42.57 9.23
N LEU A 814 -41.20 -42.83 9.48
CA LEU A 814 -40.69 -42.96 10.86
C LEU A 814 -40.80 -41.67 11.66
N CYS A 815 -41.03 -40.54 10.99
CA CYS A 815 -41.26 -39.24 11.59
C CYS A 815 -42.72 -39.04 12.02
N ARG A 816 -43.63 -39.95 11.64
CA ARG A 816 -45.08 -39.83 11.83
C ARG A 816 -45.70 -41.16 12.30
N GLY A 817 -45.98 -41.27 13.60
CA GLY A 817 -46.87 -42.30 14.16
C GLY A 817 -46.16 -43.40 14.95
N GLU A 818 -46.82 -44.55 15.09
CA GLU A 818 -46.45 -45.64 16.01
C GLU A 818 -45.29 -46.54 15.53
N ASN A 819 -44.72 -46.29 14.33
CA ASN A 819 -43.63 -47.08 13.74
C ASN A 819 -43.89 -48.60 13.73
N ILE A 820 -45.14 -49.00 13.48
CA ILE A 820 -45.57 -50.40 13.40
C ILE A 820 -46.20 -50.68 12.03
N ILE A 821 -45.72 -51.73 11.36
CA ILE A 821 -46.37 -52.31 10.17
C ILE A 821 -47.00 -53.64 10.55
N LYS A 822 -48.31 -53.78 10.31
CA LYS A 822 -49.04 -55.03 10.46
C LYS A 822 -49.17 -55.71 9.10
N LEU A 823 -48.60 -56.89 8.94
CA LEU A 823 -48.71 -57.73 7.76
C LEU A 823 -49.73 -58.85 8.05
N TYR A 824 -50.79 -58.91 7.26
CA TYR A 824 -51.90 -59.83 7.43
C TYR A 824 -51.81 -61.01 6.46
N TYR A 825 -51.97 -62.21 7.01
CA TYR A 825 -51.93 -63.49 6.30
C TYR A 825 -53.23 -64.26 6.53
N VAL A 826 -53.52 -65.20 5.64
CA VAL A 826 -54.60 -66.19 5.82
C VAL A 826 -54.00 -67.60 5.74
N PRO A 827 -54.58 -68.59 6.43
CA PRO A 827 -54.17 -69.99 6.27
C PRO A 827 -54.31 -70.43 4.80
N LEU A 828 -53.38 -71.28 4.34
CA LEU A 828 -53.39 -71.85 2.99
C LEU A 828 -54.51 -72.89 2.79
#